data_AF-A0A9W6FQ98-F1
#
_entry.id   AF-A0A9W6FQ98-F1
#
_cell.length_a   1.000
_cell.length_b   1.000
_cell.length_c   1.000
_cell.angle_alpha   90.00
_cell.angle_beta   90.00
_cell.angle_gamma   90.00
#
_symmetry.space_group_name_H-M   'P 1'
#
loop_
_entity.id
_entity.type
_entity.pdbx_description
1 polymer ?
#
loop_
_entity_poly.entity_id
_entity_poly.type
_entity_poly.pdbx_seq_one_letter_code
_entity_poly.pdbx_strand_id
1 'polypeptide(L)'
;MKRAGGAAAVGVIVLALTACTQDLGQALDGSLREGFSFDGWEEFSSDVLSKVVAVALWAGGIVVVGALIARLLVLGSPFRDLVVTRRQSRAGKLAGFIALAVAALAIVLAPLVLLDSSPLLWLIEITALVLLTGAVLSLAYGMATTPHMSARVYDRQGSENLAWSVDVLDQMRRANRDDPRGRVGTPSASDVNEVIAIADRTGTGLTSFVATVLQVFVNIAPWTLHVTFVEERAVIATLRRNGHVVDEVEIRCDECGGTDVHRSLLALTGAFAAFRVAGRYPDITGFYGAANWQTVGYLAIAESEQAGDDRDRYLRLARKADPENINAEYASLFERFAGTSTSGYSNLYLRQLRSLINRAAVLSDRPQPFTDADLLSTRRVGTPSGAEIPEPPGLFIRLLFEYAGAARNWWALERAREGFDREQAEQRRDRVRVTLAVLVRELMPEHPEGWDVAADAVRRLRFGAAMAYALFAATDPDQSEDTPEVHRAVGEWLREAEASSDVETSYAYAGYLAQRAYDAPDDEERKRMLADIARRIRSASLVDEYAQRALADPELRLVGTRREIRSVTVHTPRRAWDLRRFADWQRALQAEGIRDPADLVRVQRLDRLNGSIGITEAEWASMLDAAVLLARTRDLARDFNLSEEQVLCAARQLVDAEEMTTIALSALSEDDLPELVDRVAGAVYWVPEAEERQRVDELLTTLAREAAEAPVGWRSR
;
A
#
# COMPACT_ATOMS: atom_id res chain seq x y z
N MET A 1 -19.50 9.24 0.80
CA MET A 1 -20.01 10.61 1.09
C MET A 1 -21.41 10.69 1.74
N LYS A 2 -22.23 9.62 1.86
CA LYS A 2 -23.63 9.73 2.34
C LYS A 2 -23.86 9.68 3.87
N ARG A 3 -22.82 9.66 4.72
CA ARG A 3 -22.97 9.44 6.19
C ARG A 3 -22.50 10.58 7.11
N ALA A 4 -21.80 11.60 6.60
CA ALA A 4 -21.45 12.81 7.37
C ALA A 4 -22.61 13.82 7.49
N GLY A 5 -23.71 13.59 6.76
CA GLY A 5 -24.83 14.51 6.67
C GLY A 5 -25.62 14.69 7.96
N GLY A 6 -25.60 13.77 8.93
CA GLY A 6 -26.48 13.88 10.11
C GLY A 6 -26.08 14.96 11.12
N ALA A 7 -24.83 14.92 11.61
CA ALA A 7 -24.36 15.85 12.64
C ALA A 7 -23.96 17.21 12.05
N ALA A 8 -23.35 17.20 10.86
CA ALA A 8 -23.12 18.41 10.08
C ALA A 8 -24.45 19.04 9.66
N ALA A 9 -25.50 18.28 9.30
CA ALA A 9 -26.81 18.89 9.07
C ALA A 9 -27.41 19.45 10.34
N VAL A 10 -27.24 18.92 11.55
CA VAL A 10 -27.79 19.60 12.74
C VAL A 10 -27.05 20.92 13.02
N GLY A 11 -25.72 20.94 12.95
CA GLY A 11 -24.92 22.17 13.09
C GLY A 11 -25.16 23.18 11.96
N VAL A 12 -25.24 22.71 10.71
CA VAL A 12 -25.59 23.49 9.51
C VAL A 12 -27.07 23.84 9.50
N ILE A 13 -27.98 23.09 10.11
CA ILE A 13 -29.40 23.47 10.24
C ILE A 13 -29.51 24.54 11.31
N VAL A 14 -28.79 24.47 12.43
CA VAL A 14 -28.77 25.56 13.42
C VAL A 14 -28.08 26.81 12.86
N LEU A 15 -26.94 26.65 12.16
CA LEU A 15 -26.21 27.74 11.49
C LEU A 15 -26.93 28.27 10.25
N ALA A 16 -27.63 27.44 9.48
CA ALA A 16 -28.46 27.88 8.36
C ALA A 16 -29.80 28.41 8.87
N LEU A 17 -30.34 27.98 10.01
CA LEU A 17 -31.51 28.65 10.59
C LEU A 17 -31.12 30.02 11.16
N THR A 18 -29.90 30.19 11.68
CA THR A 18 -29.38 31.51 12.14
C THR A 18 -28.86 32.39 10.99
N ALA A 19 -28.27 31.81 9.93
CA ALA A 19 -27.82 32.53 8.75
C ALA A 19 -28.97 32.82 7.78
N CYS A 20 -29.89 31.87 7.55
CA CYS A 20 -31.11 32.15 6.79
C CYS A 20 -32.01 33.14 7.54
N THR A 21 -32.01 33.25 8.87
CA THR A 21 -32.77 34.35 9.50
C THR A 21 -32.18 35.73 9.19
N GLN A 22 -30.89 35.83 8.83
CA GLN A 22 -30.27 37.08 8.36
C GLN A 22 -30.34 37.27 6.83
N ASP A 23 -30.05 36.22 6.04
CA ASP A 23 -30.03 36.29 4.56
C ASP A 23 -31.42 36.16 3.92
N LEU A 24 -32.36 35.41 4.53
CA LEU A 24 -33.76 35.36 4.06
C LEU A 24 -34.43 36.72 4.25
N GLY A 25 -33.99 37.52 5.24
CA GLY A 25 -34.40 38.91 5.40
C GLY A 25 -33.92 39.84 4.27
N GLN A 26 -32.78 39.53 3.63
CA GLN A 26 -32.25 40.30 2.50
C GLN A 26 -32.71 39.75 1.12
N ALA A 27 -32.87 38.44 0.98
CA ALA A 27 -33.31 37.80 -0.25
C ALA A 27 -34.83 37.96 -0.50
N LEU A 28 -35.63 38.11 0.55
CA LEU A 28 -37.08 38.37 0.45
C LEU A 28 -37.45 39.83 0.17
N ASP A 29 -36.49 40.76 0.18
CA ASP A 29 -36.76 42.19 0.00
C ASP A 29 -37.08 42.56 -1.47
N GLY A 30 -36.83 41.64 -2.43
CA GLY A 30 -36.88 41.92 -3.86
C GLY A 30 -38.05 41.36 -4.68
N SER A 31 -38.59 40.16 -4.38
CA SER A 31 -39.51 39.49 -5.34
C SER A 31 -40.76 38.80 -4.78
N LEU A 32 -40.99 38.81 -3.46
CA LEU A 32 -42.18 38.19 -2.84
C LEU A 32 -43.13 39.20 -2.17
N ARG A 33 -42.83 40.49 -2.28
CA ARG A 33 -43.56 41.59 -1.62
C ARG A 33 -44.98 41.84 -2.16
N GLU A 34 -45.36 41.25 -3.29
CA GLU A 34 -46.69 41.44 -3.90
C GLU A 34 -47.70 40.35 -3.52
N GLY A 35 -47.27 39.24 -2.90
CA GLY A 35 -48.16 38.11 -2.53
C GLY A 35 -48.34 37.86 -1.03
N PHE A 36 -47.42 38.35 -0.20
CA PHE A 36 -47.48 38.24 1.27
C PHE A 36 -47.53 39.64 1.88
N SER A 37 -48.64 40.00 2.54
CA SER A 37 -48.69 41.23 3.34
C SER A 37 -47.64 41.17 4.45
N PHE A 38 -46.94 42.28 4.69
CA PHE A 38 -45.89 42.40 5.72
C PHE A 38 -46.38 41.97 7.11
N ASP A 39 -47.67 42.18 7.41
CA ASP A 39 -48.32 41.77 8.67
C ASP A 39 -48.28 40.24 8.91
N GLY A 40 -48.42 39.44 7.85
CA GLY A 40 -48.39 37.97 7.97
C GLY A 40 -46.98 37.40 8.18
N TRP A 41 -45.94 38.11 7.75
CA TRP A 41 -44.56 37.72 8.01
C TRP A 41 -44.11 38.07 9.43
N GLU A 42 -44.56 39.21 9.96
CA GLU A 42 -44.30 39.59 11.35
C GLU A 42 -45.02 38.63 12.31
N GLU A 43 -46.27 38.24 12.02
CA GLU A 43 -47.00 37.20 12.78
C GLU A 43 -46.35 35.82 12.62
N PHE A 44 -45.95 35.40 11.41
CA PHE A 44 -45.23 34.14 11.23
C PHE A 44 -43.88 34.09 11.96
N SER A 45 -43.08 35.15 11.86
CA SER A 45 -41.75 35.22 12.48
C SER A 45 -41.83 35.34 14.01
N SER A 46 -42.73 36.17 14.54
CA SER A 46 -42.88 36.39 15.98
C SER A 46 -43.63 35.28 16.69
N ASP A 47 -44.57 34.59 16.02
CA ASP A 47 -45.48 33.65 16.68
C ASP A 47 -45.25 32.18 16.32
N VAL A 48 -44.70 31.87 15.13
CA VAL A 48 -44.41 30.50 14.70
C VAL A 48 -42.91 30.22 14.72
N LEU A 49 -42.11 31.06 14.05
CA LEU A 49 -40.66 30.85 13.95
C LEU A 49 -39.97 30.97 15.31
N SER A 50 -40.34 31.96 16.13
CA SER A 50 -39.80 32.12 17.49
C SER A 50 -40.08 30.88 18.36
N LYS A 51 -41.28 30.30 18.27
CA LYS A 51 -41.67 29.09 18.99
C LYS A 51 -40.91 27.88 18.46
N VAL A 52 -40.76 27.72 17.15
CA VAL A 52 -39.98 26.63 16.54
C VAL A 52 -38.50 26.74 16.93
N VAL A 53 -37.92 27.95 16.93
CA VAL A 53 -36.54 28.18 17.35
C VAL A 53 -36.37 27.91 18.84
N ALA A 54 -37.28 28.39 19.69
CA ALA A 54 -37.26 28.09 21.12
C ALA A 54 -37.35 26.58 21.39
N VAL A 55 -38.26 25.88 20.68
CA VAL A 55 -38.41 24.42 20.75
C VAL A 55 -37.12 23.71 20.35
N ALA A 56 -36.50 24.14 19.25
CA ALA A 56 -35.25 23.59 18.76
C ALA A 56 -34.09 23.83 19.74
N LEU A 57 -34.00 25.03 20.34
CA LEU A 57 -32.98 25.36 21.34
C LEU A 57 -33.14 24.51 22.61
N TRP A 58 -34.36 24.36 23.13
CA TRP A 58 -34.62 23.51 24.30
C TRP A 58 -34.36 22.03 24.01
N ALA A 59 -34.83 21.52 22.87
CA ALA A 59 -34.56 20.14 22.47
C ALA A 59 -33.05 19.90 22.29
N GLY A 60 -32.35 20.85 21.66
CA GLY A 60 -30.88 20.84 21.56
C GLY A 60 -30.20 20.82 22.93
N GLY A 61 -30.67 21.64 23.87
CA GLY A 61 -30.20 21.66 25.25
C GLY A 61 -30.36 20.32 25.98
N ILE A 62 -31.51 19.66 25.82
CA ILE A 62 -31.76 18.32 26.40
C ILE A 62 -30.81 17.28 25.81
N VAL A 63 -30.61 17.28 24.48
CA VAL A 63 -29.66 16.40 23.81
C VAL A 63 -28.24 16.64 24.33
N VAL A 64 -27.86 17.90 24.51
CA VAL A 64 -26.55 18.31 25.03
C VAL A 64 -26.32 17.78 26.45
N VAL A 65 -27.27 18.03 27.35
CA VAL A 65 -27.19 17.58 28.76
C VAL A 65 -27.22 16.05 28.83
N GLY A 66 -28.09 15.39 28.06
CA GLY A 66 -28.19 13.93 28.01
C GLY A 66 -26.88 13.27 27.57
N ALA A 67 -26.21 13.81 26.54
CA ALA A 67 -24.91 13.31 26.12
C ALA A 67 -23.81 13.56 27.17
N LEU A 68 -23.85 14.69 27.88
CA LEU A 68 -22.92 14.97 28.98
C LEU A 68 -23.10 13.96 30.13
N ILE A 69 -24.36 13.66 30.50
CA ILE A 69 -24.66 12.62 31.50
C ILE A 69 -24.16 11.26 31.00
N ALA A 70 -24.46 10.91 29.74
CA ALA A 70 -23.98 9.67 29.13
C ALA A 70 -22.45 9.58 29.24
N ARG A 71 -21.75 10.70 28.99
CA ARG A 71 -20.30 10.80 29.09
C ARG A 71 -19.78 10.60 30.51
N LEU A 72 -20.42 11.19 31.51
CA LEU A 72 -20.05 10.97 32.90
C LEU A 72 -20.26 9.51 33.31
N LEU A 73 -21.33 8.87 32.82
CA LEU A 73 -21.58 7.45 33.05
C LEU A 73 -20.49 6.55 32.47
N VAL A 74 -19.90 6.92 31.33
CA VAL A 74 -18.78 6.18 30.71
C VAL A 74 -17.56 6.06 31.64
N LEU A 75 -17.35 7.02 32.55
CA LEU A 75 -16.28 6.96 33.55
C LEU A 75 -16.56 5.94 34.67
N GLY A 76 -17.76 5.38 34.73
CA GLY A 76 -18.10 4.33 35.68
C GLY A 76 -17.34 3.02 35.42
N SER A 77 -17.06 2.29 36.50
CA SER A 77 -16.47 0.95 36.43
C SER A 77 -17.22 -0.09 35.57
N PRO A 78 -18.56 -0.11 35.43
CA PRO A 78 -19.23 -1.16 34.64
C PRO A 78 -18.90 -1.08 33.15
N PHE A 79 -18.46 0.08 32.65
CA PHE A 79 -18.11 0.27 31.24
C PHE A 79 -16.65 -0.06 30.93
N ARG A 80 -15.81 -0.29 31.96
CA ARG A 80 -14.37 -0.56 31.79
C ARG A 80 -14.11 -1.88 31.08
N ASP A 81 -14.81 -2.93 31.50
CA ASP A 81 -14.50 -4.31 31.13
C ASP A 81 -15.39 -4.91 30.04
N LEU A 82 -16.23 -4.10 29.39
CA LEU A 82 -17.13 -4.54 28.34
C LEU A 82 -16.36 -5.05 27.11
N VAL A 83 -16.63 -6.30 26.73
CA VAL A 83 -16.22 -6.91 25.46
C VAL A 83 -17.39 -6.82 24.50
N VAL A 84 -17.23 -6.12 23.39
CA VAL A 84 -18.32 -5.87 22.44
C VAL A 84 -17.82 -5.80 21.02
N THR A 85 -18.71 -6.00 20.05
CA THR A 85 -18.36 -5.78 18.64
C THR A 85 -18.48 -4.30 18.28
N ARG A 86 -17.75 -3.86 17.26
CA ARG A 86 -17.84 -2.47 16.77
C ARG A 86 -19.20 -2.17 16.17
N ARG A 87 -19.88 -3.17 15.60
CA ARG A 87 -21.27 -3.05 15.12
C ARG A 87 -22.21 -2.74 16.27
N GLN A 88 -22.08 -3.41 17.41
CA GLN A 88 -22.87 -3.12 18.62
C GLN A 88 -22.58 -1.71 19.15
N SER A 89 -21.31 -1.30 19.20
CA SER A 89 -20.93 0.08 19.59
C SER A 89 -21.59 1.13 18.68
N ARG A 90 -21.50 0.96 17.35
CA ARG A 90 -22.12 1.87 16.37
C ARG A 90 -23.65 1.88 16.48
N ALA A 91 -24.27 0.71 16.66
CA ALA A 91 -25.71 0.59 16.83
C ALA A 91 -26.18 1.28 18.12
N GLY A 92 -25.46 1.08 19.24
CA GLY A 92 -25.74 1.75 20.51
C GLY A 92 -25.66 3.27 20.40
N LYS A 93 -24.62 3.81 19.75
CA LYS A 93 -24.53 5.26 19.47
C LYS A 93 -25.70 5.77 18.66
N LEU A 94 -25.98 5.11 17.52
CA LEU A 94 -27.05 5.56 16.61
C LEU A 94 -28.42 5.49 17.29
N ALA A 95 -28.73 4.38 17.95
CA ALA A 95 -29.96 4.20 18.70
C ALA A 95 -30.08 5.22 19.85
N GLY A 96 -28.98 5.45 20.59
CA GLY A 96 -28.91 6.45 21.64
C GLY A 96 -29.21 7.86 21.14
N PHE A 97 -28.56 8.30 20.05
CA PHE A 97 -28.82 9.63 19.47
C PHE A 97 -30.25 9.79 18.93
N ILE A 98 -30.77 8.78 18.23
CA ILE A 98 -32.14 8.82 17.70
C ILE A 98 -33.14 8.89 18.87
N ALA A 99 -32.98 8.03 19.88
CA ALA A 99 -33.86 8.02 21.04
C ALA A 99 -33.77 9.33 21.84
N LEU A 100 -32.59 9.93 21.94
CA LEU A 100 -32.37 11.21 22.62
C LEU A 100 -33.06 12.36 21.88
N ALA A 101 -32.97 12.39 20.55
CA ALA A 101 -33.67 13.38 19.72
C ALA A 101 -35.19 13.23 19.80
N VAL A 102 -35.71 11.99 19.76
CA VAL A 102 -37.15 11.71 19.91
C VAL A 102 -37.65 12.10 21.30
N ALA A 103 -36.91 11.76 22.36
CA ALA A 103 -37.28 12.13 23.73
C ALA A 103 -37.28 13.66 23.92
N ALA A 104 -36.25 14.35 23.42
CA ALA A 104 -36.17 15.81 23.47
C ALA A 104 -37.35 16.48 22.74
N LEU A 105 -37.70 16.00 21.55
CA LEU A 105 -38.84 16.52 20.79
C LEU A 105 -40.16 16.26 21.52
N ALA A 106 -40.36 15.07 22.10
CA ALA A 106 -41.56 14.71 22.84
C ALA A 106 -41.74 15.59 24.10
N ILE A 107 -40.67 15.83 24.87
CA ILE A 107 -40.69 16.68 26.07
C ILE A 107 -41.10 18.11 25.71
N VAL A 108 -40.60 18.62 24.60
CA VAL A 108 -40.82 20.01 24.22
C VAL A 108 -42.18 20.22 23.51
N LEU A 109 -42.66 19.24 22.74
CA LEU A 109 -43.96 19.33 22.04
C LEU A 109 -45.16 19.00 22.95
N ALA A 110 -45.00 18.16 23.97
CA ALA A 110 -46.11 17.75 24.83
C ALA A 110 -46.85 18.95 25.50
N PRO A 111 -46.16 19.96 26.05
CA PRO A 111 -46.82 21.15 26.63
C PRO A 111 -47.48 22.06 25.59
N LEU A 112 -47.02 22.03 24.33
CA LEU A 112 -47.56 22.86 23.25
C LEU A 112 -48.87 22.32 22.68
N VAL A 113 -49.04 20.99 22.69
CA VAL A 113 -50.21 20.32 22.09
C VAL A 113 -51.29 20.03 23.14
N LEU A 114 -50.90 19.75 24.38
CA LEU A 114 -51.82 19.37 25.45
C LEU A 114 -52.07 20.57 26.36
N LEU A 115 -52.85 21.52 25.85
CA LEU A 115 -53.42 22.63 26.63
C LEU A 115 -54.56 22.11 27.50
N ASP A 116 -54.23 21.40 28.58
CA ASP A 116 -54.98 21.28 29.84
C ASP A 116 -54.48 20.07 30.63
N SER A 117 -54.62 20.16 31.96
CA SER A 117 -54.17 19.23 33.01
C SER A 117 -54.76 17.81 32.91
N SER A 118 -54.54 17.14 31.79
CA SER A 118 -55.03 15.80 31.52
C SER A 118 -54.06 14.75 32.08
N PRO A 119 -54.55 13.60 32.59
CA PRO A 119 -53.69 12.51 33.05
C PRO A 119 -52.79 11.94 31.94
N LEU A 120 -53.06 12.25 30.68
CA LEU A 120 -52.22 11.91 29.53
C LEU A 120 -50.89 12.66 29.52
N LEU A 121 -50.84 13.90 30.04
CA LEU A 121 -49.61 14.68 30.14
C LEU A 121 -48.58 13.97 31.05
N TRP A 122 -49.01 13.49 32.22
CA TRP A 122 -48.17 12.70 33.13
C TRP A 122 -47.64 11.41 32.49
N LEU A 123 -48.48 10.72 31.71
CA LEU A 123 -48.05 9.51 31.01
C LEU A 123 -46.97 9.82 29.96
N ILE A 124 -47.11 10.93 29.23
CA ILE A 124 -46.13 11.37 28.23
C ILE A 124 -44.82 11.79 28.90
N GLU A 125 -44.88 12.53 30.01
CA GLU A 125 -43.70 12.93 30.77
C GLU A 125 -42.92 11.71 31.31
N ILE A 126 -43.61 10.73 31.91
CA ILE A 126 -42.98 9.50 32.39
C ILE A 126 -42.38 8.70 31.22
N THR A 127 -43.12 8.56 30.12
CA THR A 127 -42.64 7.85 28.92
C THR A 127 -41.40 8.54 28.33
N ALA A 128 -41.42 9.87 28.24
CA ALA A 128 -40.30 10.65 27.75
C ALA A 128 -39.08 10.55 28.67
N LEU A 129 -39.27 10.52 30.00
CA LEU A 129 -38.20 10.31 30.97
C LEU A 129 -37.57 8.92 30.85
N VAL A 130 -38.38 7.87 30.67
CA VAL A 130 -37.90 6.50 30.45
C VAL A 130 -37.12 6.40 29.13
N LEU A 131 -37.66 6.99 28.05
CA LEU A 131 -36.97 7.07 26.76
C LEU A 131 -35.66 7.84 26.86
N LEU A 132 -35.64 8.97 27.57
CA LEU A 132 -34.45 9.77 27.79
C LEU A 132 -33.39 8.97 28.56
N THR A 133 -33.79 8.27 29.62
CA THR A 133 -32.88 7.42 30.41
C THR A 133 -32.30 6.29 29.57
N GLY A 134 -33.15 5.59 28.81
CA GLY A 134 -32.71 4.54 27.88
C GLY A 134 -31.79 5.07 26.78
N ALA A 135 -32.07 6.26 26.25
CA ALA A 135 -31.25 6.94 25.26
C ALA A 135 -29.86 7.27 25.80
N VAL A 136 -29.80 7.85 27.00
CA VAL A 136 -28.55 8.19 27.70
C VAL A 136 -27.72 6.94 27.99
N LEU A 137 -28.33 5.85 28.46
CA LEU A 137 -27.63 4.58 28.71
C LEU A 137 -27.11 3.93 27.42
N SER A 138 -27.93 3.91 26.37
CA SER A 138 -27.53 3.38 25.06
C SER A 138 -26.39 4.19 24.43
N LEU A 139 -26.47 5.51 24.55
CA LEU A 139 -25.43 6.43 24.10
C LEU A 139 -24.13 6.26 24.91
N ALA A 140 -24.23 6.15 26.25
CA ALA A 140 -23.09 5.91 27.14
C ALA A 140 -22.39 4.59 26.77
N TYR A 141 -23.17 3.52 26.60
CA TYR A 141 -22.68 2.23 26.14
C TYR A 141 -21.97 2.34 24.78
N GLY A 142 -22.58 2.99 23.80
CA GLY A 142 -21.99 3.21 22.48
C GLY A 142 -20.70 4.01 22.52
N MET A 143 -20.65 5.09 23.31
CA MET A 143 -19.47 5.93 23.50
C MET A 143 -18.33 5.17 24.18
N ALA A 144 -18.60 4.49 25.30
CA ALA A 144 -17.63 3.72 26.09
C ALA A 144 -16.98 2.57 25.33
N THR A 145 -17.66 2.09 24.29
CA THR A 145 -17.25 0.93 23.51
C THR A 145 -16.68 1.28 22.14
N THR A 146 -16.41 2.55 21.84
CA THR A 146 -15.81 2.92 20.56
C THR A 146 -14.37 2.41 20.46
N PRO A 147 -13.92 1.79 19.35
CA PRO A 147 -12.51 1.38 19.18
C PRO A 147 -11.58 2.55 18.79
N HIS A 148 -11.98 3.79 19.10
CA HIS A 148 -11.19 4.97 18.78
C HIS A 148 -10.14 5.20 19.86
N MET A 149 -8.93 5.54 19.43
CA MET A 149 -7.76 5.61 20.28
C MET A 149 -6.97 6.89 20.03
N SER A 150 -6.54 7.53 21.12
CA SER A 150 -5.55 8.59 21.12
C SER A 150 -4.23 8.07 21.72
N ALA A 151 -3.11 8.65 21.28
CA ALA A 151 -1.80 8.38 21.85
C ALA A 151 -1.17 9.70 22.31
N ARG A 152 -0.45 9.64 23.42
CA ARG A 152 0.41 10.71 23.94
C ARG A 152 1.75 10.12 24.27
N VAL A 153 2.78 10.61 23.61
CA VAL A 153 4.15 10.16 23.82
C VAL A 153 4.91 11.28 24.52
N TYR A 154 5.46 10.98 25.69
CA TYR A 154 6.28 11.86 26.50
C TYR A 154 7.74 11.47 26.35
N ASP A 155 8.58 12.45 26.02
CA ASP A 155 10.03 12.28 26.02
C ASP A 155 10.58 12.13 27.45
N ARG A 156 11.91 11.97 27.58
CA ARG A 156 12.57 11.86 28.89
C ARG A 156 12.49 13.12 29.75
N GLN A 157 12.25 14.26 29.14
CA GLN A 157 12.07 15.53 29.83
C GLN A 157 10.62 15.72 30.29
N GLY A 158 9.72 14.78 29.95
CA GLY A 158 8.30 14.84 30.23
C GLY A 158 7.52 15.73 29.26
N SER A 159 8.15 16.18 28.16
CA SER A 159 7.51 16.99 27.14
C SER A 159 6.75 16.10 26.15
N GLU A 160 5.56 16.52 25.74
CA GLU A 160 4.74 15.76 24.79
C GLU A 160 5.29 15.91 23.36
N ASN A 161 5.59 14.78 22.72
CA ASN A 161 6.02 14.72 21.34
C ASN A 161 4.87 14.26 20.43
N LEU A 162 4.29 15.22 19.71
CA LEU A 162 3.17 14.97 18.80
C LEU A 162 3.58 14.08 17.62
N ALA A 163 4.79 14.23 17.07
CA ALA A 163 5.25 13.44 15.93
C ALA A 163 5.34 11.96 16.28
N TRP A 164 5.89 11.64 17.46
CA TRP A 164 5.97 10.26 17.95
C TRP A 164 4.59 9.68 18.29
N SER A 165 3.67 10.52 18.76
CA SER A 165 2.29 10.12 19.00
C SER A 165 1.58 9.71 17.72
N VAL A 166 1.83 10.43 16.62
CA VAL A 166 1.32 10.06 15.28
C VAL A 166 1.98 8.77 14.79
N ASP A 167 3.29 8.62 14.94
CA ASP A 167 4.00 7.41 14.50
C ASP A 167 3.50 6.15 15.25
N VAL A 168 3.32 6.20 16.57
CA VAL A 168 2.76 5.06 17.34
C VAL A 168 1.37 4.67 16.85
N LEU A 169 0.51 5.64 16.53
CA LEU A 169 -0.81 5.35 15.97
C LEU A 169 -0.71 4.74 14.57
N ASP A 170 0.27 5.14 13.76
CA ASP A 170 0.53 4.51 12.47
C ASP A 170 1.05 3.07 12.63
N GLN A 171 2.00 2.83 13.55
CA GLN A 171 2.48 1.49 13.88
C GLN A 171 1.34 0.58 14.37
N MET A 172 0.44 1.11 15.21
CA MET A 172 -0.75 0.39 15.67
C MET A 172 -1.68 0.02 14.52
N ARG A 173 -1.85 0.89 13.51
CA ARG A 173 -2.65 0.57 12.31
C ARG A 173 -1.99 -0.50 11.45
N ARG A 174 -0.65 -0.49 11.34
CA ARG A 174 0.11 -1.48 10.58
C ARG A 174 0.08 -2.86 11.24
N ALA A 175 0.02 -2.93 12.57
CA ALA A 175 -0.08 -4.16 13.33
C ALA A 175 -1.29 -5.03 12.97
N ASN A 176 -2.35 -4.42 12.41
CA ASN A 176 -3.54 -5.11 11.87
C ASN A 176 -3.83 -4.66 10.43
N ARG A 177 -2.83 -4.76 9.56
CA ARG A 177 -2.97 -4.29 8.17
C ARG A 177 -3.99 -5.09 7.35
N ASP A 178 -4.18 -6.37 7.65
CA ASP A 178 -4.93 -7.30 6.81
C ASP A 178 -6.45 -7.28 7.07
N ASP A 179 -6.92 -6.63 8.14
CA ASP A 179 -8.32 -6.25 8.31
C ASP A 179 -8.49 -4.72 8.22
N PRO A 180 -8.47 -4.11 7.01
CA PRO A 180 -8.64 -2.66 6.86
C PRO A 180 -9.96 -2.14 7.42
N ARG A 181 -10.98 -2.99 7.51
CA ARG A 181 -12.27 -2.67 8.12
C ARG A 181 -12.18 -2.77 9.64
N GLY A 182 -11.39 -3.72 10.14
CA GLY A 182 -10.89 -4.04 11.49
C GLY A 182 -10.10 -3.01 12.24
N ARG A 183 -9.31 -2.21 11.50
CA ARG A 183 -8.25 -1.40 12.10
C ARG A 183 -8.71 -0.57 13.29
N VAL A 184 -7.95 -0.71 14.37
CA VAL A 184 -8.02 0.18 15.53
C VAL A 184 -7.67 1.59 15.04
N GLY A 185 -8.52 2.57 15.33
CA GLY A 185 -8.23 3.96 14.97
C GLY A 185 -8.29 4.30 13.48
N THR A 186 -9.18 3.67 12.69
CA THR A 186 -9.53 4.20 11.36
C THR A 186 -9.93 5.67 11.49
N PRO A 187 -9.22 6.62 10.86
CA PRO A 187 -9.74 7.98 10.74
C PRO A 187 -10.99 7.88 9.88
N SER A 188 -12.17 8.07 10.47
CA SER A 188 -13.42 7.97 9.74
C SER A 188 -13.60 9.23 8.88
N ALA A 189 -13.01 9.26 7.67
CA ALA A 189 -13.30 10.07 6.47
C ALA A 189 -13.81 11.52 6.61
N SER A 190 -13.61 12.16 7.75
CA SER A 190 -14.04 13.50 8.12
C SER A 190 -13.33 13.72 9.43
N ASP A 191 -12.05 14.07 9.38
CA ASP A 191 -11.32 14.53 10.54
C ASP A 191 -12.05 15.77 11.07
N VAL A 192 -12.99 15.54 11.98
CA VAL A 192 -13.54 16.55 12.86
C VAL A 192 -12.37 17.19 13.64
N ASN A 193 -11.25 16.48 13.80
CA ASN A 193 -9.98 17.03 14.28
C ASN A 193 -9.32 18.02 13.31
N GLU A 194 -9.39 17.83 11.98
CA GLU A 194 -8.94 18.84 11.00
C GLU A 194 -9.89 20.04 11.00
N VAL A 195 -11.21 19.80 11.06
CA VAL A 195 -12.19 20.89 11.18
C VAL A 195 -12.02 21.65 12.51
N ILE A 196 -11.69 20.97 13.61
CA ILE A 196 -11.40 21.56 14.92
C ILE A 196 -10.05 22.29 14.90
N ALA A 197 -9.01 21.73 14.29
CA ALA A 197 -7.70 22.38 14.16
C ALA A 197 -7.77 23.61 13.23
N ILE A 198 -8.64 23.59 12.21
CA ILE A 198 -8.96 24.74 11.38
C ILE A 198 -9.80 25.76 12.16
N ALA A 199 -10.77 25.32 12.97
CA ALA A 199 -11.59 26.19 13.81
C ALA A 199 -10.76 26.91 14.90
N ASP A 200 -9.85 26.21 15.57
CA ASP A 200 -8.91 26.79 16.55
C ASP A 200 -7.99 27.86 15.92
N ARG A 201 -7.69 27.75 14.62
CA ARG A 201 -6.91 28.77 13.89
C ARG A 201 -7.72 30.00 13.47
N THR A 202 -9.05 29.94 13.49
CA THR A 202 -9.92 31.06 13.04
C THR A 202 -10.27 32.08 14.12
N GLY A 203 -9.92 31.83 15.39
CA GLY A 203 -9.86 32.86 16.44
C GLY A 203 -11.17 33.52 16.88
N THR A 204 -12.35 33.02 16.48
CA THR A 204 -13.64 33.56 16.94
C THR A 204 -14.17 32.77 18.14
N GLY A 205 -14.60 33.44 19.22
CA GLY A 205 -15.05 32.76 20.45
C GLY A 205 -16.24 31.80 20.26
N LEU A 206 -17.07 32.00 19.22
CA LEU A 206 -18.17 31.10 18.88
C LEU A 206 -17.66 29.81 18.22
N THR A 207 -16.63 29.87 17.38
CA THR A 207 -16.06 28.67 16.73
C THR A 207 -15.27 27.84 17.73
N SER A 208 -14.56 28.45 18.69
CA SER A 208 -13.90 27.69 19.77
C SER A 208 -14.90 27.05 20.73
N PHE A 209 -16.04 27.71 21.02
CA PHE A 209 -17.12 27.10 21.79
C PHE A 209 -17.75 25.92 21.03
N VAL A 210 -18.07 26.08 19.75
CA VAL A 210 -18.61 25.01 18.90
C VAL A 210 -17.60 23.86 18.75
N ALA A 211 -16.31 24.16 18.62
CA ALA A 211 -15.23 23.17 18.58
C ALA A 211 -15.09 22.44 19.91
N THR A 212 -15.13 23.14 21.05
CA THR A 212 -15.08 22.55 22.40
C THR A 212 -16.30 21.67 22.66
N VAL A 213 -17.49 22.15 22.29
CA VAL A 213 -18.73 21.38 22.29
C VAL A 213 -18.53 20.14 21.43
N LEU A 214 -18.20 20.26 20.14
CA LEU A 214 -17.93 19.13 19.25
C LEU A 214 -16.85 18.19 19.80
N GLN A 215 -15.82 18.69 20.46
CA GLN A 215 -14.77 17.88 21.06
C GLN A 215 -15.30 17.06 22.25
N VAL A 216 -16.13 17.66 23.09
CA VAL A 216 -16.86 16.98 24.18
C VAL A 216 -17.92 16.00 23.63
N PHE A 217 -18.58 16.31 22.52
CA PHE A 217 -19.66 15.51 21.90
C PHE A 217 -19.16 14.36 21.01
N VAL A 218 -18.06 14.56 20.28
CA VAL A 218 -17.58 13.70 19.19
C VAL A 218 -16.26 13.03 19.54
N ASN A 219 -15.44 13.65 20.38
CA ASN A 219 -14.00 13.39 20.37
C ASN A 219 -13.41 13.16 21.76
N ILE A 220 -13.82 12.07 22.40
CA ILE A 220 -12.92 11.44 23.37
C ILE A 220 -12.80 9.99 22.97
N ALA A 221 -11.70 9.69 22.29
CA ALA A 221 -11.18 8.34 22.17
C ALA A 221 -11.29 7.68 23.55
N PRO A 222 -12.17 6.69 23.74
CA PRO A 222 -12.27 6.02 25.03
C PRO A 222 -10.94 5.35 25.35
N TRP A 223 -10.18 4.93 24.34
CA TRP A 223 -8.84 4.43 24.48
C TRP A 223 -7.82 5.57 24.45
N THR A 224 -6.89 5.56 25.40
CA THR A 224 -5.77 6.48 25.43
C THR A 224 -4.51 5.70 25.79
N LEU A 225 -3.48 5.82 24.96
CA LEU A 225 -2.16 5.26 25.22
C LEU A 225 -1.21 6.35 25.66
N HIS A 226 -0.65 6.20 26.84
CA HIS A 226 0.45 7.04 27.30
C HIS A 226 1.75 6.26 27.15
N VAL A 227 2.71 6.84 26.45
CA VAL A 227 4.05 6.26 26.28
C VAL A 227 5.03 7.22 26.93
N THR A 228 5.78 6.76 27.91
CA THR A 228 6.78 7.60 28.59
C THR A 228 8.16 6.99 28.38
N PHE A 229 9.06 7.74 27.75
CA PHE A 229 10.46 7.33 27.60
C PHE A 229 11.18 7.47 28.94
N VAL A 230 11.59 6.33 29.51
CA VAL A 230 12.38 6.31 30.76
C VAL A 230 13.86 6.42 30.41
N GLU A 231 14.30 5.67 29.39
CA GLU A 231 15.70 5.60 28.94
C GLU A 231 15.79 5.62 27.40
N GLU A 232 16.98 5.44 26.83
CA GLU A 232 17.18 5.28 25.37
C GLU A 232 16.53 4.03 24.82
N ARG A 233 16.47 2.98 25.65
CA ARG A 233 16.06 1.64 25.23
C ARG A 233 14.85 1.13 26.00
N ALA A 234 14.19 1.98 26.77
CA ALA A 234 13.06 1.59 27.61
C ALA A 234 11.94 2.64 27.60
N VAL A 235 10.71 2.16 27.41
CA VAL A 235 9.48 2.96 27.51
C VAL A 235 8.48 2.28 28.44
N ILE A 236 7.68 3.07 29.14
CA ILE A 236 6.49 2.59 29.84
C ILE A 236 5.28 2.93 28.97
N ALA A 237 4.55 1.89 28.56
CA ALA A 237 3.32 2.02 27.79
C ALA A 237 2.12 1.72 28.70
N THR A 238 1.35 2.76 29.05
CA THR A 238 0.14 2.66 29.86
C THR A 238 -1.08 2.80 28.95
N LEU A 239 -1.87 1.74 28.84
CA LEU A 239 -3.12 1.74 28.09
C LEU A 239 -4.29 2.04 29.03
N ARG A 240 -5.07 3.06 28.68
CA ARG A 240 -6.25 3.50 29.42
C ARG A 240 -7.51 3.34 28.59
N ARG A 241 -8.61 3.02 29.27
CA ARG A 241 -9.97 3.05 28.72
C ARG A 241 -10.88 3.84 29.63
N ASN A 242 -11.53 4.88 29.09
CA ASN A 242 -12.43 5.77 29.82
C ASN A 242 -11.79 6.38 31.07
N GLY A 243 -10.50 6.70 31.00
CA GLY A 243 -9.72 7.25 32.12
C GLY A 243 -9.15 6.20 33.09
N HIS A 244 -9.58 4.94 33.01
CA HIS A 244 -9.07 3.85 33.85
C HIS A 244 -7.88 3.16 33.20
N VAL A 245 -6.86 2.82 33.99
CA VAL A 245 -5.76 1.98 33.51
C VAL A 245 -6.29 0.57 33.26
N VAL A 246 -6.11 0.10 32.03
CA VAL A 246 -6.46 -1.27 31.61
C VAL A 246 -5.25 -2.17 31.73
N ASP A 247 -4.10 -1.69 31.26
CA ASP A 247 -2.85 -2.41 31.33
C ASP A 247 -1.67 -1.45 31.27
N GLU A 248 -0.53 -1.88 31.80
CA GLU A 248 0.72 -1.13 31.80
C GLU A 248 1.88 -2.10 31.63
N VAL A 249 2.79 -1.78 30.71
CA VAL A 249 3.96 -2.61 30.45
C VAL A 249 5.20 -1.75 30.27
N GLU A 250 6.30 -2.20 30.87
CA GLU A 250 7.63 -1.69 30.56
C GLU A 250 8.17 -2.44 29.35
N ILE A 251 8.40 -1.72 28.27
CA ILE A 251 8.94 -2.25 27.01
C ILE A 251 10.41 -1.87 26.95
N ARG A 252 11.27 -2.89 27.03
CA ARG A 252 12.71 -2.73 26.84
C ARG A 252 13.10 -3.30 25.49
N CYS A 253 13.97 -2.59 24.79
CA CYS A 253 14.60 -3.10 23.57
C CYS A 253 16.10 -3.32 23.75
N ASP A 254 16.43 -4.21 24.69
CA ASP A 254 17.81 -4.65 24.94
C ASP A 254 18.40 -5.32 23.69
N GLU A 255 17.52 -5.94 22.91
CA GLU A 255 17.86 -6.67 21.69
C GLU A 255 17.64 -5.86 20.40
N CYS A 256 17.43 -4.54 20.45
CA CYS A 256 17.38 -3.72 19.25
C CYS A 256 18.78 -3.56 18.64
N GLY A 257 18.96 -3.97 17.38
CA GLY A 257 20.10 -3.58 16.53
C GLY A 257 19.83 -2.24 15.84
N GLY A 258 20.88 -1.57 15.35
CA GLY A 258 20.73 -0.39 14.49
C GLY A 258 20.64 0.97 15.18
N THR A 259 20.53 2.01 14.34
CA THR A 259 20.55 3.43 14.73
C THR A 259 19.20 3.98 15.20
N ASP A 260 18.09 3.25 15.00
CA ASP A 260 16.73 3.74 15.29
C ASP A 260 15.98 2.89 16.34
N VAL A 261 16.58 2.78 17.54
CA VAL A 261 15.96 2.14 18.70
C VAL A 261 14.61 2.78 19.05
N HIS A 262 14.49 4.08 18.80
CA HIS A 262 13.28 4.85 19.10
C HIS A 262 12.08 4.31 18.33
N ARG A 263 12.19 4.19 17.00
CA ARG A 263 11.12 3.66 16.16
C ARG A 263 10.76 2.22 16.50
N SER A 264 11.74 1.41 16.90
CA SER A 264 11.49 0.05 17.37
C SER A 264 10.65 -0.01 18.65
N LEU A 265 10.92 0.88 19.62
CA LEU A 265 10.11 1.02 20.83
C LEU A 265 8.70 1.50 20.50
N LEU A 266 8.53 2.42 19.56
CA LEU A 266 7.21 2.87 19.11
C LEU A 266 6.43 1.74 18.41
N ALA A 267 7.10 0.90 17.59
CA ALA A 267 6.48 -0.25 16.94
C ALA A 267 5.99 -1.31 17.96
N LEU A 268 6.83 -1.64 18.94
CA LEU A 268 6.45 -2.53 20.06
C LEU A 268 5.27 -1.96 20.86
N THR A 269 5.28 -0.66 21.11
CA THR A 269 4.22 0.04 21.84
C THR A 269 2.90 0.06 21.05
N GLY A 270 2.97 0.31 19.74
CA GLY A 270 1.82 0.24 18.83
C GLY A 270 1.22 -1.17 18.78
N ALA A 271 2.06 -2.21 18.73
CA ALA A 271 1.63 -3.60 18.77
C ALA A 271 0.98 -3.98 20.10
N PHE A 272 1.55 -3.57 21.23
CA PHE A 272 0.95 -3.74 22.56
C PHE A 272 -0.46 -3.16 22.61
N ALA A 273 -0.62 -1.90 22.17
CA ALA A 273 -1.91 -1.24 22.13
C ALA A 273 -2.90 -1.95 21.20
N ALA A 274 -2.50 -2.23 19.95
CA ALA A 274 -3.34 -2.90 18.96
C ALA A 274 -3.89 -4.23 19.51
N PHE A 275 -3.01 -5.04 20.09
CA PHE A 275 -3.34 -6.36 20.61
C PHE A 275 -4.28 -6.29 21.83
N ARG A 276 -4.02 -5.37 22.77
CA ARG A 276 -4.87 -5.19 23.95
C ARG A 276 -6.25 -4.62 23.62
N VAL A 277 -6.31 -3.70 22.66
CA VAL A 277 -7.58 -3.18 22.15
C VAL A 277 -8.35 -4.30 21.46
N ALA A 278 -7.72 -5.06 20.56
CA ALA A 278 -8.34 -6.18 19.87
C ALA A 278 -8.91 -7.24 20.84
N GLY A 279 -8.23 -7.50 21.96
CA GLY A 279 -8.77 -8.38 23.01
C GLY A 279 -10.10 -7.94 23.64
N ARG A 280 -10.54 -6.69 23.43
CA ARG A 280 -11.87 -6.20 23.85
C ARG A 280 -12.88 -6.09 22.70
N TYR A 281 -12.46 -6.33 21.47
CA TYR A 281 -13.27 -6.26 20.26
C TYR A 281 -13.09 -7.55 19.43
N PRO A 282 -13.97 -8.55 19.61
CA PRO A 282 -13.87 -9.83 18.90
C PRO A 282 -13.89 -9.70 17.37
N ASP A 283 -14.43 -8.60 16.84
CA ASP A 283 -14.51 -8.29 15.41
C ASP A 283 -13.32 -7.45 14.89
N ILE A 284 -12.24 -7.34 15.67
CA ILE A 284 -10.93 -6.86 15.22
C ILE A 284 -10.03 -8.09 15.06
N THR A 285 -9.99 -8.61 13.84
CA THR A 285 -9.18 -9.77 13.44
C THR A 285 -7.96 -9.30 12.65
N GLY A 286 -7.13 -10.17 12.08
CA GLY A 286 -5.93 -9.85 11.30
C GLY A 286 -4.60 -10.12 12.02
N PHE A 287 -4.64 -10.82 13.16
CA PHE A 287 -3.44 -11.19 13.92
C PHE A 287 -2.99 -12.64 13.67
N TYR A 288 -3.80 -13.44 12.96
CA TYR A 288 -3.49 -14.77 12.42
C TYR A 288 -2.87 -15.73 13.43
N GLY A 289 -3.52 -15.85 14.59
CA GLY A 289 -3.11 -16.76 15.65
C GLY A 289 -2.01 -16.23 16.56
N ALA A 290 -1.64 -14.95 16.46
CA ALA A 290 -0.74 -14.34 17.45
C ALA A 290 -1.38 -14.38 18.86
N ALA A 291 -0.67 -14.96 19.81
CA ALA A 291 -1.01 -15.02 21.23
C ALA A 291 -0.24 -13.98 22.06
N ASN A 292 0.83 -13.40 21.50
CA ASN A 292 1.69 -12.44 22.18
C ASN A 292 1.85 -11.14 21.35
N TRP A 293 1.62 -9.98 21.96
CA TRP A 293 1.79 -8.70 21.25
C TRP A 293 3.24 -8.45 20.79
N GLN A 294 4.21 -9.03 21.48
CA GLN A 294 5.64 -8.89 21.13
C GLN A 294 5.95 -9.46 19.75
N THR A 295 5.33 -10.57 19.34
CA THR A 295 5.55 -11.12 17.99
C THR A 295 5.09 -10.15 16.90
N VAL A 296 3.95 -9.49 17.12
CA VAL A 296 3.42 -8.47 16.20
C VAL A 296 4.34 -7.26 16.14
N GLY A 297 4.86 -6.82 17.28
CA GLY A 297 5.81 -5.71 17.35
C GLY A 297 7.14 -6.01 16.66
N TYR A 298 7.73 -7.19 16.91
CA TYR A 298 8.96 -7.60 16.22
C TYR A 298 8.76 -7.78 14.71
N LEU A 299 7.60 -8.24 14.26
CA LEU A 299 7.27 -8.28 12.83
C LEU A 299 7.20 -6.87 12.23
N ALA A 300 6.56 -5.92 12.91
CA ALA A 300 6.49 -4.54 12.46
C ALA A 300 7.89 -3.91 12.34
N ILE A 301 8.80 -4.22 13.28
CA ILE A 301 10.19 -3.78 13.21
C ILE A 301 10.88 -4.44 12.01
N ALA A 302 10.80 -5.77 11.87
CA ALA A 302 11.41 -6.52 10.77
C ALA A 302 10.96 -6.02 9.38
N GLU A 303 9.72 -5.58 9.24
CA GLU A 303 9.19 -5.01 8.00
C GLU A 303 9.70 -3.59 7.72
N SER A 304 10.09 -2.84 8.75
CA SER A 304 10.67 -1.50 8.62
C SER A 304 12.17 -1.51 8.31
N GLU A 305 12.85 -2.61 8.64
CA GLU A 305 14.26 -2.81 8.33
C GLU A 305 14.46 -3.21 6.87
N GLN A 306 15.52 -2.67 6.26
CA GLN A 306 16.00 -3.16 4.97
C GLN A 306 16.51 -4.60 5.12
N ALA A 307 16.56 -5.35 4.01
CA ALA A 307 17.06 -6.73 4.02
C ALA A 307 18.45 -6.81 4.67
N GLY A 308 18.67 -7.77 5.58
CA GLY A 308 19.91 -7.91 6.31
C GLY A 308 19.78 -8.58 7.70
N ASP A 309 20.89 -8.58 8.45
CA ASP A 309 21.03 -9.30 9.73
C ASP A 309 20.02 -8.85 10.81
N ASP A 310 19.68 -7.56 10.85
CA ASP A 310 18.75 -6.99 11.82
C ASP A 310 17.31 -7.46 11.57
N ARG A 311 16.85 -7.44 10.31
CA ARG A 311 15.55 -8.01 9.92
C ARG A 311 15.46 -9.47 10.33
N ASP A 312 16.48 -10.25 10.00
CA ASP A 312 16.60 -11.67 10.35
C ASP A 312 16.57 -11.92 11.87
N ARG A 313 17.23 -11.05 12.64
CA ARG A 313 17.21 -11.09 14.10
C ARG A 313 15.81 -10.85 14.64
N TYR A 314 15.10 -9.82 14.17
CA TYR A 314 13.74 -9.54 14.63
C TYR A 314 12.74 -10.64 14.23
N LEU A 315 12.88 -11.25 13.06
CA LEU A 315 12.06 -12.42 12.68
C LEU A 315 12.29 -13.61 13.62
N ARG A 316 13.54 -13.86 14.05
CA ARG A 316 13.83 -14.88 15.07
C ARG A 316 13.20 -14.53 16.41
N LEU A 317 13.24 -13.26 16.82
CA LEU A 317 12.59 -12.81 18.06
C LEU A 317 11.08 -12.92 18.01
N ALA A 318 10.46 -12.59 16.88
CA ALA A 318 9.03 -12.77 16.64
C ALA A 318 8.61 -14.24 16.80
N ARG A 319 9.37 -15.17 16.23
CA ARG A 319 9.12 -16.61 16.35
C ARG A 319 9.41 -17.18 17.73
N LYS A 320 10.41 -16.63 18.44
CA LYS A 320 10.70 -17.01 19.83
C LYS A 320 9.59 -16.55 20.77
N ALA A 321 9.05 -15.34 20.55
CA ALA A 321 7.97 -14.77 21.34
C ALA A 321 6.65 -15.52 21.10
N ASP A 322 6.41 -15.98 19.87
CA ASP A 322 5.23 -16.75 19.51
C ASP A 322 5.51 -17.72 18.33
N PRO A 323 5.79 -19.00 18.63
CA PRO A 323 6.08 -20.00 17.60
C PRO A 323 4.88 -20.33 16.70
N GLU A 324 3.65 -20.06 17.16
CA GLU A 324 2.42 -20.44 16.47
C GLU A 324 1.86 -19.29 15.59
N ASN A 325 2.50 -18.12 15.60
CA ASN A 325 2.12 -17.01 14.73
C ASN A 325 2.50 -17.27 13.27
N ILE A 326 1.50 -17.45 12.41
CA ILE A 326 1.66 -17.74 10.97
C ILE A 326 2.40 -16.61 10.26
N ASN A 327 2.17 -15.34 10.62
CA ASN A 327 2.85 -14.21 9.98
C ASN A 327 4.35 -14.23 10.23
N ALA A 328 4.77 -14.59 11.44
CA ALA A 328 6.19 -14.68 11.79
C ALA A 328 6.88 -15.83 11.04
N GLU A 329 6.19 -16.97 10.91
CA GLU A 329 6.69 -18.10 10.15
C GLU A 329 6.76 -17.81 8.65
N TYR A 330 5.72 -17.20 8.08
CA TYR A 330 5.71 -16.79 6.67
C TYR A 330 6.81 -15.78 6.34
N ALA A 331 6.98 -14.73 7.16
CA ALA A 331 8.03 -13.74 6.91
C ALA A 331 9.44 -14.35 7.00
N SER A 332 9.69 -15.22 8.00
CA SER A 332 10.93 -15.97 8.11
C SER A 332 11.15 -16.94 6.94
N LEU A 333 10.08 -17.54 6.43
CA LEU A 333 10.13 -18.43 5.28
C LEU A 333 10.49 -17.65 4.01
N PHE A 334 9.79 -16.55 3.74
CA PHE A 334 10.03 -15.72 2.57
C PHE A 334 11.48 -15.22 2.51
N GLU A 335 12.02 -14.72 3.63
CA GLU A 335 13.41 -14.24 3.72
C GLU A 335 14.41 -15.38 3.41
N ARG A 336 14.20 -16.56 3.99
CA ARG A 336 15.08 -17.71 3.80
C ARG A 336 15.16 -18.19 2.35
N PHE A 337 14.07 -18.05 1.60
CA PHE A 337 13.98 -18.53 0.21
C PHE A 337 14.10 -17.41 -0.83
N ALA A 338 14.19 -16.15 -0.41
CA ALA A 338 14.44 -15.02 -1.29
C ALA A 338 15.72 -15.24 -2.11
N GLY A 339 15.61 -15.13 -3.44
CA GLY A 339 16.74 -15.31 -4.36
C GLY A 339 17.24 -16.75 -4.55
N THR A 340 16.61 -17.76 -3.94
CA THR A 340 17.01 -19.16 -4.15
C THR A 340 16.51 -19.69 -5.51
N SER A 341 17.41 -20.26 -6.32
CA SER A 341 17.12 -20.67 -7.72
C SER A 341 17.34 -22.15 -8.02
N THR A 342 17.41 -23.01 -6.99
CA THR A 342 17.58 -24.47 -7.18
C THR A 342 16.27 -25.22 -6.96
N SER A 343 16.05 -26.30 -7.71
CA SER A 343 14.82 -27.11 -7.63
C SER A 343 14.58 -27.71 -6.24
N GLY A 344 15.66 -28.09 -5.54
CA GLY A 344 15.60 -28.63 -4.18
C GLY A 344 15.05 -27.62 -3.16
N TYR A 345 15.52 -26.37 -3.20
CA TYR A 345 15.02 -25.30 -2.34
C TYR A 345 13.58 -24.93 -2.71
N SER A 346 13.22 -24.82 -4.00
CA SER A 346 11.84 -24.53 -4.41
C SER A 346 10.85 -25.59 -3.92
N ASN A 347 11.23 -26.87 -3.95
CA ASN A 347 10.39 -27.95 -3.44
C ASN A 347 10.23 -27.90 -1.90
N LEU A 348 11.29 -27.54 -1.17
CA LEU A 348 11.20 -27.33 0.28
C LEU A 348 10.28 -26.15 0.60
N TYR A 349 10.41 -25.04 -0.14
CA TYR A 349 9.58 -23.85 0.02
C TYR A 349 8.09 -24.16 -0.23
N LEU A 350 7.78 -24.84 -1.34
CA LEU A 350 6.41 -25.28 -1.66
C LEU A 350 5.81 -26.11 -0.51
N ARG A 351 6.56 -27.07 0.04
CA ARG A 351 6.09 -27.92 1.14
C ARG A 351 5.77 -27.11 2.40
N GLN A 352 6.62 -26.13 2.73
CA GLN A 352 6.40 -25.26 3.89
C GLN A 352 5.21 -24.33 3.67
N LEU A 353 5.04 -23.78 2.46
CA LEU A 353 3.84 -23.02 2.09
C LEU A 353 2.56 -23.84 2.23
N ARG A 354 2.52 -25.13 1.84
CA ARG A 354 1.33 -25.99 2.01
C ARG A 354 0.84 -26.04 3.46
N SER A 355 1.77 -26.16 4.41
CA SER A 355 1.44 -26.17 5.84
C SER A 355 0.85 -24.83 6.29
N LEU A 356 1.45 -23.71 5.89
CA LEU A 356 0.96 -22.38 6.21
C LEU A 356 -0.41 -22.10 5.57
N ILE A 357 -0.62 -22.52 4.32
CA ILE A 357 -1.89 -22.38 3.60
C ILE A 357 -3.01 -23.12 4.33
N ASN A 358 -2.79 -24.35 4.76
CA ASN A 358 -3.80 -25.10 5.52
C ASN A 358 -4.12 -24.45 6.87
N ARG A 359 -3.11 -23.93 7.58
CA ARG A 359 -3.33 -23.21 8.84
C ARG A 359 -4.11 -21.91 8.62
N ALA A 360 -3.75 -21.13 7.60
CA ALA A 360 -4.47 -19.92 7.23
C ALA A 360 -5.91 -20.23 6.78
N ALA A 361 -6.13 -21.33 6.05
CA ALA A 361 -7.48 -21.78 5.68
C ALA A 361 -8.35 -22.05 6.92
N VAL A 362 -7.82 -22.76 7.93
CA VAL A 362 -8.55 -23.02 9.19
C VAL A 362 -8.88 -21.73 9.92
N LEU A 363 -7.92 -20.82 10.05
CA LEU A 363 -8.13 -19.56 10.74
C LEU A 363 -9.17 -18.67 10.04
N SER A 364 -9.23 -18.73 8.71
CA SER A 364 -10.18 -17.96 7.89
C SER A 364 -11.49 -18.70 7.56
N ASP A 365 -11.77 -19.84 8.22
CA ASP A 365 -12.93 -20.71 7.97
C ASP A 365 -13.10 -21.08 6.49
N ARG A 366 -12.00 -21.48 5.84
CA ARG A 366 -11.94 -21.92 4.45
C ARG A 366 -11.59 -23.41 4.33
N PRO A 367 -12.05 -24.08 3.26
CA PRO A 367 -11.63 -25.44 2.96
C PRO A 367 -10.11 -25.54 2.82
N GLN A 368 -9.50 -26.55 3.44
CA GLN A 368 -8.07 -26.82 3.31
C GLN A 368 -7.78 -27.39 1.90
N PRO A 369 -6.90 -26.77 1.10
CA PRO A 369 -6.57 -27.26 -0.24
C PRO A 369 -5.69 -28.52 -0.23
N PHE A 370 -4.98 -28.81 0.87
CA PHE A 370 -4.09 -29.97 0.97
C PHE A 370 -4.60 -30.95 2.04
N THR A 371 -4.75 -32.22 1.68
CA THR A 371 -5.26 -33.29 2.56
C THR A 371 -4.18 -34.23 3.07
N ASP A 372 -2.89 -33.95 2.78
CA ASP A 372 -1.77 -34.84 3.14
C ASP A 372 -1.76 -35.13 4.65
N ALA A 373 -1.78 -36.41 5.02
CA ALA A 373 -1.86 -36.86 6.42
C ALA A 373 -0.68 -36.36 7.29
N ASP A 374 0.46 -36.09 6.67
CA ASP A 374 1.65 -35.52 7.34
C ASP A 374 1.48 -34.04 7.72
N LEU A 375 0.51 -33.34 7.14
CA LEU A 375 0.18 -31.95 7.50
C LEU A 375 -0.84 -31.87 8.66
N LEU A 376 -1.49 -32.99 9.02
CA LEU A 376 -2.48 -33.10 10.10
C LEU A 376 -1.86 -33.09 11.51
N SER A 377 -0.53 -33.15 11.63
CA SER A 377 0.16 -32.88 12.90
C SER A 377 0.25 -31.39 13.21
N THR A 378 -0.42 -30.53 12.44
CA THR A 378 -0.68 -29.14 12.80
C THR A 378 -1.41 -29.17 14.14
N ARG A 379 -0.61 -29.01 15.20
CA ARG A 379 -1.03 -28.72 16.57
C ARG A 379 -2.25 -27.85 16.44
N ARG A 380 -3.40 -28.27 17.02
CA ARG A 380 -4.61 -27.43 17.05
C ARG A 380 -4.13 -26.05 17.46
N VAL A 381 -4.08 -25.13 16.50
CA VAL A 381 -3.82 -23.72 16.80
C VAL A 381 -4.98 -23.41 17.69
N GLY A 382 -4.70 -23.30 19.00
CA GLY A 382 -5.71 -22.92 19.94
C GLY A 382 -6.16 -21.56 19.44
N THR A 383 -7.36 -21.47 18.87
CA THR A 383 -7.96 -20.18 18.61
C THR A 383 -7.88 -19.43 19.94
N PRO A 384 -7.16 -18.28 20.01
CA PRO A 384 -7.06 -17.56 21.26
C PRO A 384 -8.48 -17.38 21.79
N SER A 385 -8.69 -17.88 23.00
CA SER A 385 -9.97 -18.23 23.59
C SER A 385 -11.12 -17.31 23.17
N GLY A 386 -12.05 -17.82 22.37
CA GLY A 386 -13.40 -17.23 22.23
C GLY A 386 -13.70 -16.37 20.99
N ALA A 387 -12.81 -16.27 20.00
CA ALA A 387 -13.18 -15.62 18.74
C ALA A 387 -14.07 -16.54 17.88
N GLU A 388 -15.39 -16.32 17.91
CA GLU A 388 -16.35 -16.92 16.97
C GLU A 388 -16.18 -16.39 15.52
N ILE A 389 -15.35 -15.35 15.33
CA ILE A 389 -15.21 -14.64 14.05
C ILE A 389 -13.93 -15.11 13.35
N PRO A 390 -14.00 -15.59 12.09
CA PRO A 390 -12.84 -16.04 11.34
C PRO A 390 -11.88 -14.88 10.99
N GLU A 391 -10.61 -15.22 10.87
CA GLU A 391 -9.57 -14.30 10.37
C GLU A 391 -9.85 -13.89 8.91
N PRO A 392 -9.45 -12.68 8.47
CA PRO A 392 -9.64 -12.25 7.10
C PRO A 392 -8.91 -13.19 6.13
N PRO A 393 -9.43 -13.42 4.91
CA PRO A 393 -8.79 -14.32 3.95
C PRO A 393 -7.50 -13.74 3.33
N GLY A 394 -7.06 -12.54 3.72
CA GLY A 394 -5.94 -11.83 3.10
C GLY A 394 -4.63 -12.62 3.12
N LEU A 395 -4.22 -13.14 4.29
CA LEU A 395 -3.02 -13.97 4.39
C LEU A 395 -3.17 -15.30 3.64
N PHE A 396 -4.36 -15.92 3.67
CA PHE A 396 -4.64 -17.15 2.93
C PHE A 396 -4.45 -16.94 1.41
N ILE A 397 -5.04 -15.88 0.85
CA ILE A 397 -4.89 -15.53 -0.57
C ILE A 397 -3.43 -15.20 -0.90
N ARG A 398 -2.74 -14.45 -0.04
CA ARG A 398 -1.32 -14.13 -0.22
C ARG A 398 -0.46 -15.39 -0.26
N LEU A 399 -0.65 -16.32 0.67
CA LEU A 399 0.09 -17.59 0.70
C LEU A 399 -0.19 -18.46 -0.54
N LEU A 400 -1.44 -18.50 -1.01
CA LEU A 400 -1.80 -19.18 -2.26
C LEU A 400 -1.12 -18.54 -3.48
N PHE A 401 -1.03 -17.22 -3.53
CA PHE A 401 -0.35 -16.50 -4.60
C PHE A 401 1.17 -16.75 -4.60
N GLU A 402 1.79 -16.72 -3.42
CA GLU A 402 3.20 -17.09 -3.25
C GLU A 402 3.47 -18.55 -3.69
N TYR A 403 2.55 -19.46 -3.35
CA TYR A 403 2.60 -20.83 -3.81
C TYR A 403 2.50 -20.94 -5.34
N ALA A 404 1.66 -20.12 -5.98
CA ALA A 404 1.54 -20.06 -7.44
C ALA A 404 2.85 -19.65 -8.11
N GLY A 405 3.51 -18.59 -7.62
CA GLY A 405 4.82 -18.15 -8.10
C GLY A 405 5.91 -19.21 -7.87
N ALA A 406 5.97 -19.77 -6.65
CA ALA A 406 6.91 -20.84 -6.32
C ALA A 406 6.71 -22.10 -7.18
N ALA A 407 5.46 -22.45 -7.51
CA ALA A 407 5.13 -23.59 -8.33
C ALA A 407 5.56 -23.39 -9.78
N ARG A 408 5.36 -22.20 -10.34
CA ARG A 408 5.85 -21.84 -11.68
C ARG A 408 7.38 -21.96 -11.77
N ASN A 409 8.08 -21.39 -10.79
CA ASN A 409 9.55 -21.48 -10.71
C ASN A 409 10.03 -22.92 -10.57
N TRP A 410 9.39 -23.71 -9.70
CA TRP A 410 9.70 -25.13 -9.55
C TRP A 410 9.51 -25.89 -10.87
N TRP A 411 8.39 -25.66 -11.56
CA TRP A 411 8.08 -26.32 -12.83
C TRP A 411 9.10 -25.98 -13.91
N ALA A 412 9.48 -24.70 -14.04
CA ALA A 412 10.52 -24.28 -14.95
C ALA A 412 11.88 -24.96 -14.64
N LEU A 413 12.27 -25.02 -13.35
CA LEU A 413 13.51 -25.66 -12.93
C LEU A 413 13.53 -27.16 -13.19
N GLU A 414 12.43 -27.88 -12.95
CA GLU A 414 12.39 -29.32 -13.22
C GLU A 414 12.45 -29.62 -14.72
N ARG A 415 11.79 -28.81 -15.54
CA ARG A 415 11.84 -28.99 -17.00
C ARG A 415 13.23 -28.74 -17.59
N ALA A 416 13.98 -27.81 -17.00
CA ALA A 416 15.35 -27.52 -17.40
C ALA A 416 16.36 -28.58 -16.89
N ARG A 417 15.94 -29.51 -16.03
CA ARG A 417 16.83 -30.47 -15.38
C ARG A 417 17.13 -31.67 -16.27
N GLU A 418 18.38 -32.10 -16.29
CA GLU A 418 18.79 -33.38 -16.87
C GLU A 418 18.14 -34.57 -16.12
N GLY A 419 17.49 -35.47 -16.85
CA GLY A 419 16.80 -36.63 -16.26
C GLY A 419 15.39 -36.34 -15.72
N PHE A 420 14.69 -35.35 -16.30
CA PHE A 420 13.30 -35.01 -15.99
C PHE A 420 12.37 -36.24 -15.99
N ASP A 421 11.87 -36.60 -14.80
CA ASP A 421 10.85 -37.63 -14.61
C ASP A 421 9.46 -37.03 -14.84
N ARG A 422 8.98 -37.20 -16.07
CA ARG A 422 7.71 -36.64 -16.54
C ARG A 422 6.51 -37.15 -15.73
N GLU A 423 6.49 -38.44 -15.36
CA GLU A 423 5.35 -39.04 -14.66
C GLU A 423 5.22 -38.46 -13.23
N GLN A 424 6.32 -38.38 -12.50
CA GLN A 424 6.33 -37.76 -11.17
C GLN A 424 5.99 -36.26 -11.24
N ALA A 425 6.44 -35.58 -12.28
CA ALA A 425 6.19 -34.15 -12.48
C ALA A 425 4.71 -33.88 -12.79
N GLU A 426 4.07 -34.73 -13.60
CA GLU A 426 2.63 -34.65 -13.93
C GLU A 426 1.74 -34.87 -12.70
N GLN A 427 2.02 -35.87 -11.85
CA GLN A 427 1.29 -36.08 -10.59
C GLN A 427 1.40 -34.88 -9.62
N ARG A 428 2.52 -34.15 -9.64
CA ARG A 428 2.69 -32.93 -8.83
C ARG A 428 1.97 -31.75 -9.46
N ARG A 429 1.98 -31.64 -10.80
CA ARG A 429 1.23 -30.63 -11.54
C ARG A 429 -0.25 -30.68 -11.23
N ASP A 430 -0.85 -31.86 -11.13
CA ASP A 430 -2.28 -31.98 -10.77
C ASP A 430 -2.58 -31.42 -9.37
N ARG A 431 -1.71 -31.68 -8.38
CA ARG A 431 -1.85 -31.10 -7.04
C ARG A 431 -1.72 -29.58 -7.03
N VAL A 432 -0.80 -29.04 -7.84
CA VAL A 432 -0.66 -27.59 -8.03
C VAL A 432 -1.93 -27.03 -8.66
N ARG A 433 -2.47 -27.66 -9.71
CA ARG A 433 -3.70 -27.24 -10.39
C ARG A 433 -4.88 -27.10 -9.42
N VAL A 434 -5.13 -28.11 -8.58
CA VAL A 434 -6.21 -28.08 -7.58
C VAL A 434 -6.06 -26.88 -6.63
N THR A 435 -4.83 -26.57 -6.21
CA THR A 435 -4.56 -25.40 -5.35
C THR A 435 -4.82 -24.08 -6.07
N LEU A 436 -4.42 -23.99 -7.34
CA LEU A 436 -4.63 -22.78 -8.15
C LEU A 436 -6.12 -22.55 -8.44
N ALA A 437 -6.91 -23.61 -8.58
CA ALA A 437 -8.37 -23.49 -8.68
C ALA A 437 -8.97 -22.83 -7.42
N VAL A 438 -8.46 -23.14 -6.22
CA VAL A 438 -8.87 -22.48 -4.98
C VAL A 438 -8.50 -20.99 -5.01
N LEU A 439 -7.27 -20.64 -5.42
CA LEU A 439 -6.86 -19.25 -5.57
C LEU A 439 -7.77 -18.48 -6.53
N VAL A 440 -8.07 -19.04 -7.71
CA VAL A 440 -8.97 -18.40 -8.68
C VAL A 440 -10.36 -18.18 -8.06
N ARG A 441 -10.93 -19.19 -7.40
CA ARG A 441 -12.25 -19.08 -6.75
C ARG A 441 -12.28 -18.02 -5.65
N GLU A 442 -11.20 -17.85 -4.88
CA GLU A 442 -11.11 -16.79 -3.87
C GLU A 442 -10.97 -15.38 -4.48
N LEU A 443 -10.44 -15.27 -5.70
CA LEU A 443 -10.30 -13.99 -6.43
C LEU A 443 -11.51 -13.65 -7.32
N MET A 444 -12.38 -14.61 -7.61
CA MET A 444 -13.57 -14.46 -8.47
C MET A 444 -14.67 -13.53 -7.93
N PRO A 445 -15.01 -13.50 -6.62
CA PRO A 445 -16.08 -12.65 -6.13
C PRO A 445 -15.89 -11.20 -6.58
N GLU A 446 -16.94 -10.59 -7.11
CA GLU A 446 -16.87 -9.23 -7.66
C GLU A 446 -16.49 -8.21 -6.58
N HIS A 447 -16.86 -8.49 -5.32
CA HIS A 447 -16.54 -7.64 -4.17
C HIS A 447 -16.41 -8.46 -2.88
N PRO A 448 -15.24 -9.06 -2.56
CA PRO A 448 -14.93 -9.29 -1.16
C PRO A 448 -14.93 -7.92 -0.51
N GLU A 449 -15.92 -7.73 0.34
CA GLU A 449 -16.17 -6.55 1.11
C GLU A 449 -14.85 -5.90 1.59
N GLY A 450 -14.36 -4.83 0.94
CA GLY A 450 -13.09 -4.14 1.27
C GLY A 450 -12.06 -4.00 0.14
N TRP A 451 -12.30 -4.62 -1.02
CA TRP A 451 -11.36 -4.60 -2.15
C TRP A 451 -11.40 -3.35 -3.02
N ASP A 452 -12.41 -2.49 -2.90
CA ASP A 452 -12.55 -1.28 -3.71
C ASP A 452 -11.37 -0.30 -3.56
N VAL A 453 -10.71 -0.29 -2.39
CA VAL A 453 -9.52 0.54 -2.11
C VAL A 453 -8.24 -0.06 -2.71
N ALA A 454 -8.27 -1.33 -3.12
CA ALA A 454 -7.13 -2.10 -3.60
C ALA A 454 -7.38 -2.73 -4.99
N ALA A 455 -8.27 -2.14 -5.80
CA ALA A 455 -8.71 -2.72 -7.06
C ALA A 455 -7.55 -3.08 -8.02
N ASP A 456 -6.53 -2.24 -8.12
CA ASP A 456 -5.35 -2.51 -8.96
C ASP A 456 -4.52 -3.68 -8.44
N ALA A 457 -4.33 -3.80 -7.12
CA ALA A 457 -3.59 -4.90 -6.51
C ALA A 457 -4.34 -6.23 -6.72
N VAL A 458 -5.65 -6.23 -6.54
CA VAL A 458 -6.52 -7.39 -6.83
C VAL A 458 -6.42 -7.79 -8.30
N ARG A 459 -6.45 -6.81 -9.21
CA ARG A 459 -6.30 -7.06 -10.65
C ARG A 459 -4.96 -7.75 -10.97
N ARG A 460 -3.86 -7.30 -10.36
CA ARG A 460 -2.55 -7.98 -10.50
C ARG A 460 -2.55 -9.41 -9.95
N LEU A 461 -3.17 -9.63 -8.79
CA LEU A 461 -3.33 -10.98 -8.21
C LEU A 461 -4.11 -11.90 -9.17
N ARG A 462 -5.20 -11.40 -9.77
CA ARG A 462 -5.99 -12.12 -10.78
C ARG A 462 -5.15 -12.50 -12.00
N PHE A 463 -4.36 -11.56 -12.52
CA PHE A 463 -3.45 -11.84 -13.64
C PHE A 463 -2.43 -12.93 -13.30
N GLY A 464 -1.75 -12.81 -12.16
CA GLY A 464 -0.78 -13.81 -11.71
C GLY A 464 -1.40 -15.19 -11.49
N ALA A 465 -2.59 -15.25 -10.88
CA ALA A 465 -3.34 -16.48 -10.70
C ALA A 465 -3.74 -17.12 -12.04
N ALA A 466 -4.19 -16.31 -13.01
CA ALA A 466 -4.60 -16.78 -14.33
C ALA A 466 -3.42 -17.36 -15.13
N MET A 467 -2.26 -16.68 -15.10
CA MET A 467 -1.02 -17.17 -15.70
C MET A 467 -0.56 -18.48 -15.08
N ALA A 468 -0.55 -18.57 -13.75
CA ALA A 468 -0.19 -19.81 -13.07
C ALA A 468 -1.19 -20.93 -13.43
N TYR A 469 -2.49 -20.67 -13.32
CA TYR A 469 -3.51 -21.68 -13.59
C TYR A 469 -3.42 -22.23 -15.02
N ALA A 470 -3.27 -21.37 -16.03
CA ALA A 470 -3.18 -21.81 -17.42
C ALA A 470 -1.94 -22.65 -17.73
N LEU A 471 -0.83 -22.48 -17.01
CA LEU A 471 0.35 -23.35 -17.16
C LEU A 471 0.09 -24.77 -16.63
N PHE A 472 -0.69 -24.90 -15.56
CA PHE A 472 -0.92 -26.18 -14.90
C PHE A 472 -2.25 -26.84 -15.31
N ALA A 473 -3.17 -26.13 -15.94
CA ALA A 473 -4.44 -26.65 -16.44
C ALA A 473 -4.24 -27.84 -17.39
N ALA A 474 -5.16 -28.80 -17.37
CA ALA A 474 -5.12 -29.95 -18.27
C ALA A 474 -5.28 -29.49 -19.72
N THR A 475 -4.60 -30.16 -20.65
CA THR A 475 -4.72 -29.90 -22.09
C THR A 475 -6.14 -30.21 -22.60
N ASP A 476 -6.87 -31.06 -21.89
CA ASP A 476 -8.26 -31.44 -22.17
C ASP A 476 -9.21 -30.87 -21.09
N PRO A 477 -10.04 -29.86 -21.41
CA PRO A 477 -11.00 -29.26 -20.48
C PRO A 477 -12.02 -30.27 -19.93
N ASP A 478 -12.37 -31.29 -20.74
CA ASP A 478 -13.39 -32.29 -20.39
C ASP A 478 -12.91 -33.26 -19.29
N GLN A 479 -11.60 -33.29 -19.03
CA GLN A 479 -10.99 -34.07 -17.94
C GLN A 479 -10.77 -33.24 -16.67
N SER A 480 -11.03 -31.93 -16.70
CA SER A 480 -10.90 -31.08 -15.52
C SER A 480 -12.17 -31.13 -14.68
N GLU A 481 -12.04 -31.44 -13.38
CA GLU A 481 -13.13 -31.28 -12.40
C GLU A 481 -13.45 -29.79 -12.09
N ASP A 482 -12.89 -28.86 -12.87
CA ASP A 482 -13.01 -27.42 -12.65
C ASP A 482 -14.29 -26.88 -13.29
N THR A 483 -14.94 -25.91 -12.64
CA THR A 483 -16.21 -25.39 -13.14
C THR A 483 -16.01 -24.50 -14.38
N PRO A 484 -16.96 -24.46 -15.33
CA PRO A 484 -16.90 -23.56 -16.49
C PRO A 484 -16.70 -22.08 -16.13
N GLU A 485 -17.07 -21.66 -14.92
CA GLU A 485 -16.82 -20.29 -14.46
C GLU A 485 -15.34 -20.00 -14.21
N VAL A 486 -14.58 -20.96 -13.67
CA VAL A 486 -13.13 -20.82 -13.43
C VAL A 486 -12.41 -20.61 -14.76
N HIS A 487 -12.69 -21.46 -15.75
CA HIS A 487 -12.09 -21.37 -17.09
C HIS A 487 -12.41 -20.04 -17.77
N ARG A 488 -13.64 -19.55 -17.65
CA ARG A 488 -14.05 -18.25 -18.19
C ARG A 488 -13.29 -17.09 -17.54
N ALA A 489 -13.23 -17.06 -16.20
CA ALA A 489 -12.54 -16.02 -15.45
C ALA A 489 -11.04 -15.97 -15.78
N VAL A 490 -10.39 -17.13 -15.82
CA VAL A 490 -8.97 -17.24 -16.21
C VAL A 490 -8.75 -16.74 -17.64
N GLY A 491 -9.61 -17.11 -18.59
CA GLY A 491 -9.50 -16.65 -19.98
C GLY A 491 -9.73 -15.15 -20.17
N GLU A 492 -10.55 -14.53 -19.34
CA GLU A 492 -10.72 -13.07 -19.28
C GLU A 492 -9.48 -12.39 -18.70
N TRP A 493 -9.03 -12.81 -17.52
CA TRP A 493 -7.88 -12.23 -16.84
C TRP A 493 -6.57 -12.41 -17.62
N LEU A 494 -6.41 -13.50 -18.38
CA LEU A 494 -5.25 -13.67 -19.27
C LEU A 494 -5.25 -12.69 -20.44
N ARG A 495 -6.40 -12.43 -21.07
CA ARG A 495 -6.51 -11.44 -22.16
C ARG A 495 -6.22 -10.04 -21.65
N GLU A 496 -6.69 -9.72 -20.44
CA GLU A 496 -6.36 -8.46 -19.78
C GLU A 496 -4.88 -8.36 -19.41
N ALA A 497 -4.28 -9.43 -18.87
CA ALA A 497 -2.85 -9.48 -18.55
C ALA A 497 -1.98 -9.33 -19.81
N GLU A 498 -2.40 -9.93 -20.93
CA GLU A 498 -1.75 -9.78 -22.23
C GLU A 498 -1.77 -8.32 -22.70
N ALA A 499 -2.91 -7.64 -22.56
CA ALA A 499 -3.08 -6.25 -22.97
C ALA A 499 -2.50 -5.23 -21.97
N SER A 500 -2.13 -5.66 -20.77
CA SER A 500 -1.65 -4.79 -19.70
C SER A 500 -0.28 -4.16 -20.02
N SER A 501 -0.18 -2.85 -19.82
CA SER A 501 1.09 -2.10 -19.89
C SER A 501 1.77 -1.96 -18.52
N ASP A 502 1.18 -2.51 -17.46
CA ASP A 502 1.79 -2.55 -16.14
C ASP A 502 3.09 -3.36 -16.18
N VAL A 503 4.17 -2.79 -15.65
CA VAL A 503 5.53 -3.35 -15.74
C VAL A 503 5.63 -4.71 -15.07
N GLU A 504 5.08 -4.85 -13.86
CA GLU A 504 5.07 -6.09 -13.09
C GLU A 504 4.28 -7.19 -13.82
N THR A 505 3.08 -6.84 -14.30
CA THR A 505 2.25 -7.76 -15.10
C THR A 505 2.95 -8.18 -16.39
N SER A 506 3.58 -7.23 -17.09
CA SER A 506 4.32 -7.49 -18.33
C SER A 506 5.48 -8.46 -18.10
N TYR A 507 6.24 -8.26 -17.02
CA TYR A 507 7.31 -9.14 -16.61
C TYR A 507 6.80 -10.55 -16.29
N ALA A 508 5.77 -10.66 -15.45
CA ALA A 508 5.18 -11.95 -15.08
C ALA A 508 4.59 -12.69 -16.29
N TYR A 509 4.04 -11.96 -17.27
CA TYR A 509 3.54 -12.52 -18.53
C TYR A 509 4.68 -12.97 -19.46
N ALA A 510 5.84 -12.31 -19.43
CA ALA A 510 7.04 -12.79 -20.13
C ALA A 510 7.50 -14.16 -19.60
N GLY A 511 7.49 -14.36 -18.27
CA GLY A 511 7.76 -15.66 -17.65
C GLY A 511 6.76 -16.74 -18.09
N TYR A 512 5.47 -16.40 -18.09
CA TYR A 512 4.40 -17.28 -18.60
C TYR A 512 4.62 -17.70 -20.06
N LEU A 513 4.93 -16.72 -20.94
CA LEU A 513 5.24 -16.98 -22.34
C LEU A 513 6.51 -17.81 -22.51
N ALA A 514 7.52 -17.63 -21.65
CA ALA A 514 8.77 -18.39 -21.70
C ALA A 514 8.53 -19.89 -21.50
N GLN A 515 7.66 -20.23 -20.55
CA GLN A 515 7.26 -21.62 -20.34
C GLN A 515 6.48 -22.20 -21.53
N ARG A 516 5.59 -21.39 -22.14
CA ARG A 516 4.84 -21.80 -23.34
C ARG A 516 5.72 -21.96 -24.57
N ALA A 517 6.69 -21.06 -24.76
CA ALA A 517 7.62 -21.10 -25.89
C ALA A 517 8.51 -22.35 -25.84
N TYR A 518 8.80 -22.87 -24.64
CA TYR A 518 9.51 -24.14 -24.47
C TYR A 518 8.68 -25.34 -24.96
N ASP A 519 7.35 -25.29 -24.82
CA ASP A 519 6.41 -26.34 -25.28
C ASP A 519 5.90 -26.13 -26.71
N ALA A 520 6.27 -25.04 -27.37
CA ALA A 520 5.72 -24.70 -28.67
C ALA A 520 6.03 -25.80 -29.69
N PRO A 521 5.03 -26.40 -30.35
CA PRO A 521 5.24 -27.47 -31.32
C PRO A 521 5.81 -26.95 -32.65
N ASP A 522 5.68 -25.65 -32.90
CA ASP A 522 6.07 -24.96 -34.14
C ASP A 522 7.13 -23.87 -33.88
N ASP A 523 8.15 -23.85 -34.73
CA ASP A 523 9.25 -22.87 -34.66
C ASP A 523 8.77 -21.43 -34.92
N GLU A 524 7.75 -21.23 -35.77
CA GLU A 524 7.21 -19.88 -36.04
C GLU A 524 6.36 -19.36 -34.86
N GLU A 525 5.58 -20.23 -34.22
CA GLU A 525 4.95 -19.91 -32.93
C GLU A 525 6.01 -19.57 -31.87
N ARG A 526 7.06 -20.38 -31.74
CA ARG A 526 8.16 -20.14 -30.79
C ARG A 526 8.84 -18.79 -31.06
N LYS A 527 9.19 -18.47 -32.31
CA LYS A 527 9.79 -17.18 -32.68
C LYS A 527 8.89 -15.99 -32.33
N ARG A 528 7.57 -16.09 -32.57
CA ARG A 528 6.61 -15.04 -32.20
C ARG A 528 6.56 -14.83 -30.68
N MET A 529 6.52 -15.91 -29.89
CA MET A 529 6.55 -15.82 -28.42
C MET A 529 7.87 -15.21 -27.93
N LEU A 530 9.02 -15.64 -28.47
CA LEU A 530 10.33 -15.07 -28.11
C LEU A 530 10.39 -13.56 -28.39
N ALA A 531 9.81 -13.10 -29.51
CA ALA A 531 9.73 -11.66 -29.82
C ALA A 531 8.84 -10.88 -28.83
N ASP A 532 7.75 -11.48 -28.32
CA ASP A 532 6.91 -10.85 -27.30
C ASP A 532 7.59 -10.84 -25.91
N ILE A 533 8.21 -11.96 -25.52
CA ILE A 533 9.00 -12.06 -24.28
C ILE A 533 10.07 -10.96 -24.24
N ALA A 534 10.83 -10.83 -25.33
CA ALA A 534 11.80 -9.78 -25.52
C ALA A 534 11.21 -8.38 -25.33
N ARG A 535 10.06 -8.09 -25.95
CA ARG A 535 9.36 -6.81 -25.83
C ARG A 535 8.95 -6.52 -24.39
N ARG A 536 8.42 -7.50 -23.68
CA ARG A 536 7.94 -7.34 -22.30
C ARG A 536 9.07 -7.19 -21.30
N ILE A 537 10.14 -7.99 -21.41
CA ILE A 537 11.31 -7.83 -20.55
C ILE A 537 11.94 -6.46 -20.77
N ARG A 538 12.03 -5.98 -22.02
CA ARG A 538 12.51 -4.61 -22.30
C ARG A 538 11.67 -3.52 -21.64
N SER A 539 10.35 -3.67 -21.63
CA SER A 539 9.48 -2.72 -20.94
C SER A 539 9.68 -2.79 -19.42
N ALA A 540 9.93 -3.97 -18.88
CA ALA A 540 10.11 -4.17 -17.44
C ALA A 540 11.50 -3.75 -16.95
N SER A 541 12.53 -3.89 -17.79
CA SER A 541 13.91 -3.49 -17.47
C SER A 541 14.12 -1.99 -17.38
N LEU A 542 13.07 -1.17 -17.61
CA LEU A 542 13.07 0.25 -17.24
C LEU A 542 13.07 0.46 -15.72
N VAL A 543 12.81 -0.61 -14.94
CA VAL A 543 12.91 -0.63 -13.48
C VAL A 543 14.03 -1.61 -13.10
N ASP A 544 15.06 -1.10 -12.41
CA ASP A 544 16.30 -1.83 -12.10
C ASP A 544 16.06 -3.17 -11.39
N GLU A 545 15.06 -3.22 -10.51
CA GLU A 545 14.65 -4.43 -9.79
C GLU A 545 14.33 -5.60 -10.75
N TYR A 546 13.56 -5.35 -11.80
CA TYR A 546 13.18 -6.40 -12.76
C TYR A 546 14.31 -6.77 -13.71
N ALA A 547 15.20 -5.82 -14.02
CA ALA A 547 16.40 -6.11 -14.81
C ALA A 547 17.30 -7.14 -14.11
N GLN A 548 17.52 -6.98 -12.81
CA GLN A 548 18.31 -7.93 -12.02
C GLN A 548 17.58 -9.27 -11.84
N ARG A 549 16.27 -9.25 -11.53
CA ARG A 549 15.46 -10.46 -11.33
C ARG A 549 15.44 -11.37 -12.55
N ALA A 550 15.35 -10.80 -13.75
CA ALA A 550 15.21 -11.55 -14.98
C ALA A 550 16.35 -12.54 -15.28
N LEU A 551 17.56 -12.29 -14.77
CA LEU A 551 18.66 -13.26 -14.90
C LEU A 551 18.54 -14.44 -13.95
N ALA A 552 18.05 -14.17 -12.75
CA ALA A 552 17.88 -15.17 -11.71
C ALA A 552 16.57 -15.96 -11.92
N ASP A 553 15.65 -15.41 -12.72
CA ASP A 553 14.32 -15.96 -12.97
C ASP A 553 14.40 -17.33 -13.68
N PRO A 554 13.97 -18.40 -12.99
CA PRO A 554 13.98 -19.73 -13.59
C PRO A 554 13.09 -19.88 -14.82
N GLU A 555 12.00 -19.13 -14.92
CA GLU A 555 11.06 -19.24 -16.04
C GLU A 555 11.70 -18.72 -17.32
N LEU A 556 12.44 -17.61 -17.23
CA LEU A 556 13.13 -17.01 -18.38
C LEU A 556 14.33 -17.84 -18.85
N ARG A 557 14.93 -18.69 -18.00
CA ARG A 557 16.01 -19.60 -18.41
C ARG A 557 15.57 -20.64 -19.44
N LEU A 558 14.26 -20.88 -19.57
CA LEU A 558 13.73 -21.84 -20.56
C LEU A 558 13.84 -21.34 -22.00
N VAL A 559 13.86 -20.02 -22.22
CA VAL A 559 13.88 -19.47 -23.58
C VAL A 559 15.25 -19.39 -24.21
N GLY A 560 16.32 -19.49 -23.41
CA GLY A 560 17.67 -19.50 -23.93
C GLY A 560 18.75 -19.28 -22.87
N THR A 561 19.99 -19.39 -23.33
CA THR A 561 21.18 -19.00 -22.60
C THR A 561 21.11 -17.53 -22.19
N ARG A 562 21.89 -17.15 -21.16
CA ARG A 562 22.05 -15.74 -20.75
C ARG A 562 22.34 -14.81 -21.94
N ARG A 563 23.10 -15.29 -22.93
CA ARG A 563 23.43 -14.57 -24.17
C ARG A 563 22.19 -14.28 -25.04
N GLU A 564 21.27 -15.24 -25.15
CA GLU A 564 20.03 -15.07 -25.92
C GLU A 564 19.05 -14.14 -25.22
N ILE A 565 18.98 -14.16 -23.89
CA ILE A 565 18.16 -13.20 -23.15
C ILE A 565 18.80 -11.80 -23.27
N ARG A 566 20.12 -11.67 -23.10
CA ARG A 566 20.86 -10.42 -23.29
C ARG A 566 20.62 -9.81 -24.67
N SER A 567 20.67 -10.61 -25.74
CA SER A 567 20.51 -10.10 -27.10
C SER A 567 19.11 -9.54 -27.39
N VAL A 568 18.11 -9.93 -26.59
CA VAL A 568 16.74 -9.44 -26.75
C VAL A 568 16.37 -8.34 -25.75
N THR A 569 17.11 -8.17 -24.65
CA THR A 569 16.86 -7.16 -23.61
C THR A 569 17.67 -5.89 -23.80
N VAL A 570 18.91 -5.97 -24.26
CA VAL A 570 19.73 -4.79 -24.55
C VAL A 570 19.17 -4.05 -25.76
N HIS A 571 18.76 -2.78 -25.58
CA HIS A 571 18.40 -1.94 -26.72
C HIS A 571 19.66 -1.42 -27.38
N THR A 572 20.15 -2.22 -28.33
CA THR A 572 21.27 -1.82 -29.17
C THR A 572 20.81 -0.79 -30.20
N PRO A 573 21.29 0.47 -30.15
CA PRO A 573 21.11 1.39 -31.25
C PRO A 573 21.75 0.75 -32.49
N ARG A 574 21.02 0.66 -33.60
CA ARG A 574 21.56 0.03 -34.82
C ARG A 574 22.57 0.94 -35.50
N ARG A 575 22.44 2.25 -35.27
CA ARG A 575 23.29 3.30 -35.83
C ARG A 575 23.45 4.41 -34.80
N ALA A 576 24.53 5.18 -34.90
CA ALA A 576 24.73 6.39 -34.10
C ALA A 576 23.59 7.41 -34.22
N TRP A 577 22.87 7.43 -35.35
CA TRP A 577 21.69 8.28 -35.55
C TRP A 577 20.49 7.90 -34.68
N ASP A 578 20.46 6.70 -34.09
CA ASP A 578 19.37 6.26 -33.22
C ASP A 578 19.51 6.83 -31.79
N LEU A 579 20.62 7.51 -31.47
CA LEU A 579 20.82 8.21 -30.20
C LEU A 579 19.93 9.47 -30.16
N ARG A 580 19.19 9.69 -29.07
CA ARG A 580 18.18 10.76 -28.97
C ARG A 580 18.76 12.12 -29.31
N ARG A 581 20.01 12.40 -28.89
CA ARG A 581 20.72 13.66 -29.16
C ARG A 581 20.91 13.98 -30.66
N PHE A 582 20.95 12.96 -31.52
CA PHE A 582 21.19 13.12 -32.96
C PHE A 582 19.97 12.81 -33.82
N ALA A 583 19.01 12.04 -33.30
CA ALA A 583 17.87 11.52 -34.06
C ALA A 583 17.05 12.65 -34.71
N ASP A 584 16.77 13.72 -33.98
CA ASP A 584 15.96 14.84 -34.46
C ASP A 584 16.67 15.65 -35.58
N TRP A 585 18.01 15.63 -35.60
CA TRP A 585 18.83 16.42 -36.51
C TRP A 585 19.39 15.63 -37.70
N GLN A 586 19.11 14.33 -37.76
CA GLN A 586 19.69 13.42 -38.76
C GLN A 586 19.54 13.95 -40.18
N ARG A 587 18.34 14.36 -40.59
CA ARG A 587 18.09 14.79 -41.97
C ARG A 587 18.84 16.07 -42.33
N ALA A 588 18.91 17.03 -41.40
CA ALA A 588 19.59 18.30 -41.63
C ALA A 588 21.11 18.11 -41.70
N LEU A 589 21.69 17.34 -40.78
CA LEU A 589 23.12 17.03 -40.77
C LEU A 589 23.54 16.22 -42.01
N GLN A 590 22.72 15.26 -42.45
CA GLN A 590 22.98 14.50 -43.67
C GLN A 590 22.92 15.36 -44.94
N ALA A 591 22.05 16.38 -44.99
CA ALA A 591 22.00 17.32 -46.11
C ALA A 591 23.29 18.14 -46.25
N GLU A 592 23.98 18.36 -45.12
CA GLU A 592 25.27 19.06 -45.03
C GLU A 592 26.47 18.11 -45.20
N GLY A 593 26.21 16.84 -45.58
CA GLY A 593 27.23 15.85 -45.88
C GLY A 593 27.76 15.06 -44.68
N ILE A 594 27.20 15.24 -43.48
CA ILE A 594 27.56 14.48 -42.28
C ILE A 594 26.91 13.09 -42.33
N ARG A 595 27.72 12.05 -42.53
CA ARG A 595 27.25 10.66 -42.66
C ARG A 595 27.14 9.94 -41.32
N ASP A 596 27.99 10.29 -40.37
CA ASP A 596 28.01 9.78 -39.00
C ASP A 596 28.09 10.97 -38.02
N PRO A 597 27.30 10.99 -36.93
CA PRO A 597 27.35 12.06 -35.92
C PRO A 597 28.74 12.29 -35.34
N ALA A 598 29.55 11.23 -35.20
CA ALA A 598 30.92 11.34 -34.69
C ALA A 598 31.83 12.18 -35.59
N ASP A 599 31.51 12.34 -36.88
CA ASP A 599 32.30 13.18 -37.80
C ASP A 599 32.11 14.69 -37.56
N LEU A 600 31.11 15.10 -36.75
CA LEU A 600 30.91 16.50 -36.38
C LEU A 600 32.18 17.12 -35.77
N VAL A 601 32.97 16.34 -35.03
CA VAL A 601 34.22 16.80 -34.41
C VAL A 601 35.31 17.17 -35.42
N ARG A 602 35.17 16.77 -36.68
CA ARG A 602 36.16 16.98 -37.77
C ARG A 602 35.76 18.13 -38.71
N VAL A 603 34.56 18.69 -38.55
CA VAL A 603 34.05 19.75 -39.42
C VAL A 603 34.76 21.07 -39.11
N GLN A 604 35.39 21.68 -40.11
CA GLN A 604 36.16 22.93 -39.92
C GLN A 604 35.31 24.21 -39.87
N ARG A 605 34.02 24.15 -40.21
CA ARG A 605 33.11 25.31 -40.34
C ARG A 605 31.82 25.15 -39.53
N LEU A 606 31.97 24.91 -38.23
CA LEU A 606 30.84 24.64 -37.32
C LEU A 606 29.83 25.81 -37.25
N ASP A 607 30.29 27.06 -37.27
CA ASP A 607 29.41 28.23 -37.23
C ASP A 607 28.43 28.31 -38.40
N ARG A 608 28.89 27.99 -39.61
CA ARG A 608 28.03 27.98 -40.81
C ARG A 608 27.01 26.85 -40.76
N LEU A 609 27.42 25.71 -40.21
CA LEU A 609 26.58 24.52 -40.06
C LEU A 609 25.49 24.75 -39.01
N ASN A 610 25.82 25.37 -37.88
CA ASN A 610 24.83 25.77 -36.87
C ASN A 610 23.78 26.72 -37.48
N GLY A 611 24.24 27.74 -38.21
CA GLY A 611 23.36 28.70 -38.89
C GLY A 611 22.45 28.11 -39.96
N SER A 612 22.84 27.00 -40.62
CA SER A 612 22.01 26.34 -41.64
C SER A 612 20.98 25.37 -41.07
N ILE A 613 21.27 24.74 -39.92
CA ILE A 613 20.36 23.81 -39.25
C ILE A 613 19.33 24.56 -38.39
N GLY A 614 19.68 25.76 -37.89
CA GLY A 614 18.76 26.64 -37.17
C GLY A 614 18.48 26.21 -35.73
N ILE A 615 19.50 25.67 -35.05
CA ILE A 615 19.38 25.21 -33.66
C ILE A 615 19.96 26.23 -32.68
N THR A 616 19.58 26.14 -31.40
CA THR A 616 20.11 27.06 -30.40
C THR A 616 21.58 26.77 -30.11
N GLU A 617 22.32 27.78 -29.67
CA GLU A 617 23.74 27.63 -29.31
C GLU A 617 23.95 26.56 -28.22
N ALA A 618 23.04 26.46 -27.25
CA ALA A 618 23.09 25.45 -26.20
C ALA A 618 22.86 24.02 -26.73
N GLU A 619 21.87 23.83 -27.60
CA GLU A 619 21.62 22.54 -28.25
C GLU A 619 22.79 22.13 -29.15
N TRP A 620 23.38 23.09 -29.87
CA TRP A 620 24.57 22.87 -30.70
C TRP A 620 25.79 22.47 -29.88
N ALA A 621 26.11 23.22 -28.83
CA ALA A 621 27.22 22.90 -27.93
C ALA A 621 27.04 21.50 -27.32
N SER A 622 25.83 21.16 -26.93
CA SER A 622 25.53 19.84 -26.38
C SER A 622 25.62 18.71 -27.43
N MET A 623 25.19 18.94 -28.66
CA MET A 623 25.33 17.97 -29.74
C MET A 623 26.80 17.74 -30.13
N LEU A 624 27.63 18.78 -30.09
CA LEU A 624 29.07 18.66 -30.28
C LEU A 624 29.73 17.86 -29.16
N ASP A 625 29.36 18.14 -27.91
CA ASP A 625 29.85 17.39 -26.75
C ASP A 625 29.49 15.90 -26.85
N ALA A 626 28.25 15.60 -27.21
CA ALA A 626 27.78 14.26 -27.52
C ALA A 626 28.58 13.59 -28.66
N ALA A 627 28.89 14.32 -29.73
CA ALA A 627 29.68 13.80 -30.84
C ALA A 627 31.12 13.49 -30.42
N VAL A 628 31.71 14.31 -29.54
CA VAL A 628 33.03 14.05 -28.94
C VAL A 628 33.01 12.79 -28.09
N LEU A 629 32.02 12.64 -27.20
CA LEU A 629 31.87 11.44 -26.36
C LEU A 629 31.70 10.19 -27.22
N LEU A 630 30.83 10.22 -28.25
CA LEU A 630 30.64 9.10 -29.16
C LEU A 630 31.93 8.74 -29.91
N ALA A 631 32.64 9.73 -30.46
CA ALA A 631 33.90 9.51 -31.19
C ALA A 631 34.96 8.86 -30.29
N ARG A 632 35.15 9.39 -29.08
CA ARG A 632 36.13 8.85 -28.12
C ARG A 632 35.76 7.47 -27.62
N THR A 633 34.49 7.24 -27.32
CA THR A 633 34.01 5.92 -26.90
C THR A 633 34.31 4.88 -27.98
N ARG A 634 34.11 5.21 -29.27
CA ARG A 634 34.45 4.33 -30.41
C ARG A 634 35.95 4.10 -30.57
N ASP A 635 36.77 5.13 -30.41
CA ASP A 635 38.21 5.02 -30.57
C ASP A 635 38.81 4.10 -29.48
N LEU A 636 38.39 4.29 -28.22
CA LEU A 636 38.84 3.50 -27.07
C LEU A 636 38.27 2.09 -27.04
N ALA A 637 37.04 1.88 -27.50
CA ALA A 637 36.36 0.59 -27.46
C ALA A 637 37.12 -0.56 -28.15
N ARG A 638 37.99 -0.25 -29.11
CA ARG A 638 38.85 -1.24 -29.77
C ARG A 638 39.83 -1.88 -28.80
N ASP A 639 40.34 -1.11 -27.85
CA ASP A 639 41.33 -1.58 -26.87
C ASP A 639 40.68 -2.49 -25.81
N PHE A 640 39.36 -2.37 -25.63
CA PHE A 640 38.58 -3.13 -24.64
C PHE A 640 37.71 -4.25 -25.26
N ASN A 641 37.90 -4.56 -26.56
CA ASN A 641 37.17 -5.60 -27.28
C ASN A 641 35.63 -5.44 -27.24
N LEU A 642 35.13 -4.20 -27.35
CA LEU A 642 33.69 -3.94 -27.48
C LEU A 642 33.26 -3.99 -28.95
N SER A 643 32.12 -4.64 -29.22
CA SER A 643 31.49 -4.59 -30.55
C SER A 643 30.88 -3.21 -30.80
N GLU A 644 30.71 -2.81 -32.06
CA GLU A 644 30.06 -1.52 -32.40
C GLU A 644 28.70 -1.34 -31.73
N GLU A 645 27.93 -2.43 -31.63
CA GLU A 645 26.67 -2.49 -30.89
C GLU A 645 26.82 -2.10 -29.42
N GLN A 646 27.81 -2.67 -28.74
CA GLN A 646 28.13 -2.38 -27.34
C GLN A 646 28.62 -0.95 -27.16
N VAL A 647 29.40 -0.44 -28.11
CA VAL A 647 29.84 0.95 -28.13
C VAL A 647 28.67 1.91 -28.22
N LEU A 648 27.71 1.64 -29.11
CA LEU A 648 26.52 2.47 -29.26
C LEU A 648 25.64 2.43 -27.99
N CYS A 649 25.53 1.27 -27.31
CA CYS A 649 24.86 1.19 -26.02
C CYS A 649 25.56 2.03 -24.94
N ALA A 650 26.89 1.92 -24.84
CA ALA A 650 27.67 2.71 -23.89
C ALA A 650 27.54 4.21 -24.17
N ALA A 651 27.72 4.60 -25.43
CA ALA A 651 27.58 5.98 -25.88
C ALA A 651 26.17 6.52 -25.61
N ARG A 652 25.11 5.72 -25.79
CA ARG A 652 23.74 6.13 -25.46
C ARG A 652 23.60 6.56 -24.01
N GLN A 653 24.15 5.79 -23.06
CA GLN A 653 24.09 6.17 -21.65
C GLN A 653 24.89 7.42 -21.34
N LEU A 654 26.01 7.62 -22.03
CA LEU A 654 26.85 8.80 -21.84
C LEU A 654 26.30 10.05 -22.52
N VAL A 655 25.52 9.91 -23.59
CA VAL A 655 25.09 11.02 -24.47
C VAL A 655 23.63 11.42 -24.22
N ASP A 656 22.74 10.47 -23.97
CA ASP A 656 21.30 10.75 -23.82
C ASP A 656 20.93 11.13 -22.38
N ALA A 657 21.79 10.85 -21.41
CA ALA A 657 21.67 11.32 -20.03
C ALA A 657 21.87 12.84 -19.97
N GLU A 658 20.88 13.57 -19.46
CA GLU A 658 20.84 15.04 -19.54
C GLU A 658 21.99 15.75 -18.80
N GLU A 659 22.64 15.06 -17.87
CA GLU A 659 23.70 15.60 -17.01
C GLU A 659 25.11 15.23 -17.49
N MET A 660 25.26 14.24 -18.38
CA MET A 660 26.56 13.72 -18.74
C MET A 660 27.14 14.52 -19.92
N THR A 661 28.23 15.22 -19.65
CA THR A 661 29.01 15.98 -20.62
C THR A 661 30.49 15.62 -20.52
N THR A 662 31.33 16.03 -21.46
CA THR A 662 32.79 15.88 -21.32
C THR A 662 33.34 16.55 -20.05
N ILE A 663 32.71 17.65 -19.59
CA ILE A 663 33.06 18.31 -18.31
C ILE A 663 32.67 17.45 -17.13
N ALA A 664 31.42 16.99 -17.11
CA ALA A 664 30.92 16.17 -16.02
C ALA A 664 31.77 14.90 -15.89
N LEU A 665 32.12 14.30 -17.03
CA LEU A 665 32.98 13.13 -17.09
C LEU A 665 34.40 13.42 -16.59
N SER A 666 34.99 14.56 -16.94
CA SER A 666 36.33 14.95 -16.44
C SER A 666 36.34 15.34 -14.96
N ALA A 667 35.18 15.65 -14.40
CA ALA A 667 34.98 16.08 -13.02
C ALA A 667 34.45 14.97 -12.11
N LEU A 668 34.22 13.75 -12.66
CA LEU A 668 33.81 12.58 -11.88
C LEU A 668 34.83 12.30 -10.78
N SER A 669 34.34 12.15 -9.55
CA SER A 669 35.16 11.69 -8.44
C SER A 669 35.39 10.17 -8.52
N GLU A 670 36.41 9.67 -7.83
CA GLU A 670 36.62 8.22 -7.68
C GLU A 670 35.42 7.54 -7.01
N ASP A 671 34.64 8.27 -6.20
CA ASP A 671 33.47 7.75 -5.50
C ASP A 671 32.22 7.66 -6.41
N ASP A 672 32.12 8.51 -7.45
CA ASP A 672 30.97 8.54 -8.37
C ASP A 672 31.13 7.59 -9.57
N LEU A 673 32.38 7.23 -9.91
CA LEU A 673 32.70 6.38 -11.05
C LEU A 673 32.05 4.98 -10.97
N PRO A 674 32.03 4.27 -9.82
CA PRO A 674 31.42 2.94 -9.73
C PRO A 674 29.94 2.90 -10.12
N GLU A 675 29.18 3.95 -9.78
CA GLU A 675 27.76 4.05 -10.16
C GLU A 675 27.59 4.25 -11.67
N LEU A 676 28.43 5.09 -12.28
CA LEU A 676 28.42 5.25 -13.74
C LEU A 676 28.81 3.95 -14.46
N VAL A 677 29.82 3.24 -13.94
CA VAL A 677 30.23 1.93 -14.44
C VAL A 677 29.07 0.95 -14.41
N ASP A 678 28.34 0.85 -13.30
CA ASP A 678 27.19 -0.04 -13.19
C ASP A 678 26.07 0.31 -14.17
N ARG A 679 25.78 1.61 -14.35
CA ARG A 679 24.78 2.06 -15.34
C ARG A 679 25.19 1.74 -16.78
N VAL A 680 26.43 2.05 -17.17
CA VAL A 680 26.93 1.81 -18.53
C VAL A 680 27.06 0.32 -18.80
N ALA A 681 27.63 -0.45 -17.88
CA ALA A 681 27.77 -1.90 -18.01
C ALA A 681 26.40 -2.60 -18.04
N GLY A 682 25.44 -2.12 -17.25
CA GLY A 682 24.04 -2.51 -17.34
C GLY A 682 23.42 -2.19 -18.70
N ALA A 683 23.68 -1.04 -19.31
CA ALA A 683 23.15 -0.77 -20.64
C ALA A 683 23.79 -1.61 -21.76
N VAL A 684 25.08 -1.94 -21.63
CA VAL A 684 25.83 -2.70 -22.64
C VAL A 684 25.52 -4.20 -22.55
N TYR A 685 25.43 -4.74 -21.33
CA TYR A 685 25.33 -6.18 -21.06
C TYR A 685 24.05 -6.60 -20.37
N TRP A 686 23.13 -5.65 -20.11
CA TRP A 686 21.94 -5.75 -19.28
C TRP A 686 22.23 -6.05 -17.81
N VAL A 687 22.94 -7.14 -17.55
CA VAL A 687 23.55 -7.43 -16.26
C VAL A 687 24.95 -7.97 -16.52
N PRO A 688 25.99 -7.16 -16.27
CA PRO A 688 27.37 -7.49 -16.60
C PRO A 688 27.93 -8.60 -15.70
N GLU A 689 28.81 -9.42 -16.25
CA GLU A 689 29.74 -10.27 -15.50
C GLU A 689 30.88 -9.43 -14.92
N ALA A 690 31.63 -9.97 -13.95
CA ALA A 690 32.75 -9.25 -13.33
C ALA A 690 33.76 -8.74 -14.37
N GLU A 691 34.10 -9.57 -15.37
CA GLU A 691 35.00 -9.21 -16.47
C GLU A 691 34.38 -8.20 -17.45
N GLU A 692 33.07 -8.25 -17.66
CA GLU A 692 32.36 -7.27 -18.50
C GLU A 692 32.28 -5.90 -17.80
N ARG A 693 32.02 -5.90 -16.49
CA ARG A 693 32.03 -4.71 -15.64
C ARG A 693 33.42 -4.08 -15.59
N GLN A 694 34.46 -4.90 -15.38
CA GLN A 694 35.85 -4.43 -15.38
C GLN A 694 36.23 -3.77 -16.72
N ARG A 695 35.84 -4.36 -17.85
CA ARG A 695 36.09 -3.74 -19.18
C ARG A 695 35.43 -2.38 -19.33
N VAL A 696 34.21 -2.20 -18.80
CA VAL A 696 33.52 -0.91 -18.84
C VAL A 696 34.15 0.09 -17.87
N ASP A 697 34.60 -0.37 -16.71
CA ASP A 697 35.36 0.43 -15.74
C ASP A 697 36.66 0.99 -16.34
N GLU A 698 37.46 0.13 -16.96
CA GLU A 698 38.70 0.53 -17.63
C GLU A 698 38.42 1.50 -18.79
N LEU A 699 37.35 1.27 -19.57
CA LEU A 699 36.90 2.19 -20.62
C LEU A 699 36.56 3.57 -20.05
N LEU A 700 35.70 3.63 -19.02
CA LEU A 700 35.21 4.89 -18.46
C LEU A 700 36.31 5.65 -17.71
N THR A 701 37.19 4.96 -17.01
CA THR A 701 38.38 5.54 -16.39
C THR A 701 39.28 6.19 -17.44
N THR A 702 39.49 5.50 -18.56
CA THR A 702 40.30 6.02 -19.67
C THR A 702 39.62 7.22 -20.33
N LEU A 703 38.31 7.14 -20.57
CA LEU A 703 37.51 8.20 -21.15
C LEU A 703 37.53 9.48 -20.27
N ALA A 704 37.37 9.32 -18.95
CA ALA A 704 37.42 10.41 -17.98
C ALA A 704 38.80 11.07 -17.92
N ARG A 705 39.87 10.26 -17.91
CA ARG A 705 41.26 10.76 -17.97
C ARG A 705 41.53 11.55 -19.26
N GLU A 706 41.13 11.01 -20.41
CA GLU A 706 41.28 11.72 -21.69
C GLU A 706 40.43 12.99 -21.77
N ALA A 707 39.26 13.01 -21.13
CA ALA A 707 38.42 14.20 -21.05
C ALA A 707 39.10 15.30 -20.20
N ALA A 708 39.79 14.92 -19.12
CA ALA A 708 40.58 15.85 -18.30
C ALA A 708 41.84 16.38 -19.00
N GLU A 709 42.51 15.56 -19.82
CA GLU A 709 43.71 15.93 -20.57
C GLU A 709 43.40 16.74 -21.84
N ALA A 710 42.16 16.73 -22.31
CA ALA A 710 41.76 17.42 -23.53
C ALA A 710 41.86 18.95 -23.36
N PRO A 711 42.64 19.66 -24.20
CA PRO A 711 42.69 21.12 -24.12
C PRO A 711 41.31 21.72 -24.38
N VAL A 712 40.90 22.69 -23.56
CA VAL A 712 39.65 23.45 -23.64
C VAL A 712 39.43 24.12 -25.02
N GLY A 713 40.42 24.09 -25.90
CA GLY A 713 40.46 24.76 -27.20
C GLY A 713 39.40 24.34 -28.24
N TRP A 714 38.63 23.28 -28.01
CA TRP A 714 37.44 23.00 -28.84
C TRP A 714 36.22 23.86 -28.44
N ARG A 715 36.21 24.46 -27.24
CA ARG A 715 35.19 25.43 -26.80
C ARG A 715 35.47 26.87 -27.21
N SER A 716 36.70 27.17 -27.62
CA SER A 716 37.10 28.49 -28.15
C SER A 716 37.00 28.57 -29.68
N ARG A 717 36.51 27.51 -30.33
CA ARG A 717 36.16 27.43 -31.75
C ARG A 717 34.66 27.26 -31.85
#